data_AF-A0A371CXV8-F1
#
_entry.id   AF-A0A371CXV8-F1
#
_cell.length_a   1.000
_cell.length_b   1.000
_cell.length_c   1.000
_cell.angle_alpha   90.00
_cell.angle_beta   90.00
_cell.angle_gamma   90.00
#
_symmetry.space_group_name_H-M   'P 1'
#
loop_
_entity.id
_entity.type
_entity.pdbx_description
1 polymer ?
#
loop_
_entity_poly.entity_id
_entity_poly.type
_entity_poly.pdbx_seq_one_letter_code
_entity_poly.pdbx_strand_id
1 'polypeptide(L)'
;MLDLPVAELLHTSFRQSALAYGAVLSLVILAIAFRKSVLPYWKFFYACFIKPVNHGNAAEIQSLSGQQRALEGFYRTQASIYDATRGTLLRGREDMLQLAAAQLKHRYRGSGVKPIWVDVGGGTGYNVEKMNSFVSVPQFFSAVYVVDLSPSLCDVARQRFSRLGWKNVHVVCEDARTFRLDSVTDVESVAAGGGGGDKHRVKADFISMSYSLSMIPDFYSVIDSLTDLLAPLGLIACVDFYVQSSSSYSLRNFTGGHHSRHVNSFSRVFWRSWFQLDRVHLHESRRDYLEYRFGTILNVNDRNYLLGGIPYYVWIGCQRTATCGASGALVRQVAEHIDALATESPYLSPVHYAEKKSEAEDAAARETRLQLRSKGFEAAILNLATNVPLPSFFYQNQRWRLYYDESLQKHAQFGNEYIYAFTWEDPAEDQRLLNIGPDDVVFAITSAGDNVLNYALHRPRSIHAVDLNPTQNHLLELKVAAFCALSHEDTWKLFGEGRHPEFRNLLLNKLSPYLSSRAFQYWLDNTSTFTSRGGLYETGGTRIAVKLSKWLFRLLGLSREVRRMCSAKTLREQRAIWRTRLRPVVLNKYLSYLVVANQQFLWRALGVPTNQRDMITDDGIAASVASGGAFSAKEAMWKYVVNTLDPVVENTLLRDSNYFYRLCLLGRYSEECHPAYLSKDAHRILSQPGAFDGLRVHTDEFVEVLARIKPETVTVAVIMDHMDWFDPDGCQASQEIRAINKAMKIGGRVLLRSAGLKPWYIAKFSAQGFRVNMYASTWICKKVSADPTTSTVDSDSEDAEVVDDLEL
;
A
#
# COMPACT_ATOMS: atom_id res chain seq x y z
N MET A 1 27.23 10.25 -74.02
CA MET A 1 28.21 10.89 -73.12
C MET A 1 27.72 12.30 -72.85
N LEU A 2 27.19 12.54 -71.66
CA LEU A 2 27.00 13.87 -71.10
C LEU A 2 27.69 13.87 -69.73
N ASP A 3 28.38 14.97 -69.47
CA ASP A 3 29.50 15.15 -68.56
C ASP A 3 29.19 14.87 -67.09
N LEU A 4 29.85 13.84 -66.53
CA LEU A 4 29.87 13.51 -65.08
C LEU A 4 30.25 14.67 -64.13
N PRO A 5 31.10 15.66 -64.49
CA PRO A 5 31.50 16.74 -63.57
C PRO A 5 30.38 17.64 -63.06
N VAL A 6 29.31 17.86 -63.84
CA VAL A 6 28.25 18.81 -63.46
C VAL A 6 27.30 18.22 -62.41
N ALA A 7 27.05 16.91 -62.47
CA ALA A 7 26.22 16.21 -61.50
C ALA A 7 26.86 16.18 -60.11
N GLU A 8 28.19 16.02 -60.04
CA GLU A 8 28.95 16.01 -58.78
C GLU A 8 29.00 17.41 -58.12
N LEU A 9 29.10 18.46 -58.94
CA LEU A 9 29.09 19.85 -58.48
C LEU A 9 27.71 20.29 -58.00
N LEU A 10 26.65 19.86 -58.67
CA LEU A 10 25.27 20.08 -58.22
C LEU A 10 24.96 19.28 -56.95
N HIS A 11 25.44 18.04 -56.84
CA HIS A 11 25.21 17.21 -55.65
C HIS A 11 25.94 17.76 -54.41
N THR A 12 27.16 18.30 -54.58
CA THR A 12 27.92 18.93 -53.48
C THR A 12 27.30 20.27 -53.06
N SER A 13 26.89 21.11 -54.02
CA SER A 13 26.17 22.35 -53.75
C SER A 13 24.83 22.10 -53.04
N PHE A 14 24.04 21.13 -53.51
CA PHE A 14 22.77 20.76 -52.88
C PHE A 14 22.97 20.22 -51.45
N ARG A 15 24.04 19.45 -51.18
CA ARG A 15 24.40 18.98 -49.83
C ARG A 15 24.78 20.13 -48.90
N GLN A 16 25.57 21.09 -49.38
CA GLN A 16 25.98 22.26 -48.60
C GLN A 16 24.78 23.15 -48.29
N SER A 17 23.89 23.39 -49.26
CA SER A 17 22.65 24.12 -49.05
C SER A 17 21.72 23.39 -48.09
N ALA A 18 21.53 22.07 -48.22
CA ALA A 18 20.71 21.28 -47.30
C ALA A 18 21.24 21.29 -45.86
N LEU A 19 22.56 21.24 -45.67
CA LEU A 19 23.19 21.39 -44.35
C LEU A 19 23.00 22.79 -43.79
N ALA A 20 23.14 23.84 -44.60
CA ALA A 20 22.91 25.22 -44.18
C ALA A 20 21.44 25.46 -43.80
N TYR A 21 20.48 25.01 -44.61
CA TYR A 21 19.05 25.10 -44.29
C TYR A 21 18.68 24.25 -43.06
N GLY A 22 19.26 23.07 -42.91
CA GLY A 22 19.10 22.22 -41.73
C GLY A 22 19.64 22.87 -40.45
N ALA A 23 20.78 23.56 -40.52
CA ALA A 23 21.37 24.30 -39.40
C ALA A 23 20.53 25.53 -39.02
N VAL A 24 20.07 26.30 -40.01
CA VAL A 24 19.17 27.45 -39.78
C VAL A 24 17.84 26.99 -39.18
N LEU A 25 17.25 25.92 -39.71
CA LEU A 25 16.02 25.35 -39.16
C LEU A 25 16.23 24.85 -37.72
N SER A 26 17.36 24.21 -37.45
CA SER A 26 17.72 23.75 -36.10
C SER A 26 17.91 24.93 -35.14
N LEU A 27 18.55 26.02 -35.56
CA LEU A 27 18.70 27.24 -34.77
C LEU A 27 17.36 27.95 -34.53
N VAL A 28 16.47 27.99 -35.52
CA VAL A 28 15.11 28.54 -35.37
C VAL A 28 14.29 27.68 -34.40
N ILE A 29 14.35 26.35 -34.52
CA ILE A 29 13.70 25.43 -33.59
C ILE A 29 14.27 25.60 -32.19
N LEU A 30 15.60 25.71 -32.05
CA LEU A 30 16.27 25.94 -30.77
C LEU A 30 15.88 27.29 -30.16
N ALA A 31 15.79 28.36 -30.97
CA ALA A 31 15.38 29.69 -30.53
C ALA A 31 13.89 29.72 -30.12
N ILE A 32 13.02 29.04 -30.85
CA ILE A 32 11.60 28.87 -30.50
C ILE A 32 11.47 28.05 -29.22
N ALA A 33 12.21 26.94 -29.10
CA ALA A 33 12.23 26.08 -27.91
C ALA A 33 12.78 26.84 -26.69
N PHE A 34 13.86 27.60 -26.87
CA PHE A 34 14.46 28.44 -25.84
C PHE A 34 13.48 29.55 -25.42
N ARG A 35 12.83 30.23 -26.36
CA ARG A 35 11.83 31.27 -26.05
C ARG A 35 10.61 30.70 -25.35
N LYS A 36 10.12 29.52 -25.74
CA LYS A 36 8.98 28.86 -25.10
C LYS A 36 9.33 28.29 -23.72
N SER A 37 10.57 27.82 -23.53
CA SER A 37 10.98 27.16 -22.28
C SER A 37 11.56 28.16 -21.28
N VAL A 38 12.49 29.04 -21.69
CA VAL A 38 13.26 29.89 -20.76
C VAL A 38 12.56 31.22 -20.45
N LEU A 39 11.90 31.86 -21.44
CA LEU A 39 11.29 33.17 -21.24
C LEU A 39 10.19 33.18 -20.15
N PRO A 40 9.32 32.16 -20.02
CA PRO A 40 8.36 32.10 -18.92
C PRO A 40 9.03 32.00 -17.54
N TYR A 41 10.06 31.16 -17.39
CA TYR A 41 10.80 31.04 -16.13
C TYR A 41 11.61 32.30 -15.80
N TRP A 42 12.18 32.98 -16.80
CA TRP A 42 12.84 34.27 -16.60
C TRP A 42 11.86 35.36 -16.19
N LYS A 43 10.68 35.44 -16.82
CA LYS A 43 9.61 36.36 -16.41
C LYS A 43 9.13 36.07 -14.99
N PHE A 44 9.00 34.80 -14.62
CA PHE A 44 8.70 34.38 -13.26
C PHE A 44 9.82 34.80 -12.29
N PHE A 45 11.07 34.50 -12.59
CA PHE A 45 12.23 34.89 -11.78
C PHE A 45 12.30 36.41 -11.60
N TYR A 46 12.15 37.17 -12.68
CA TYR A 46 12.11 38.62 -12.63
C TYR A 46 10.95 39.12 -11.77
N ALA A 47 9.73 38.57 -11.94
CA ALA A 47 8.55 38.98 -11.18
C ALA A 47 8.63 38.63 -9.68
N CYS A 48 9.26 37.51 -9.33
CA CYS A 48 9.42 37.07 -7.94
C CYS A 48 10.64 37.67 -7.22
N PHE A 49 11.75 37.92 -7.92
CA PHE A 49 13.04 38.22 -7.27
C PHE A 49 13.65 39.59 -7.62
N ILE A 50 13.31 40.19 -8.77
CA ILE A 50 13.96 41.43 -9.24
C ILE A 50 12.99 42.61 -9.26
N LYS A 51 11.73 42.37 -9.59
CA LYS A 51 10.73 43.42 -9.70
C LYS A 51 10.48 44.02 -8.31
N PRO A 52 10.70 45.33 -8.10
CA PRO A 52 10.30 45.96 -6.85
C PRO A 52 8.79 45.76 -6.67
N VAL A 53 8.34 45.53 -5.44
CA VAL A 53 6.92 45.40 -5.08
C VAL A 53 6.24 46.77 -5.20
N ASN A 54 6.25 47.34 -6.41
CA ASN A 54 5.46 48.51 -6.74
C ASN A 54 4.04 48.01 -6.97
N HIS A 55 3.19 48.27 -5.96
CA HIS A 55 1.75 48.20 -6.08
C HIS A 55 1.35 49.00 -7.33
N GLY A 56 0.92 48.31 -8.39
CA GLY A 56 0.68 48.94 -9.69
C GLY A 56 -0.23 50.16 -9.56
N ASN A 57 0.19 51.29 -10.13
CA ASN A 57 -0.53 52.58 -10.13
C ASN A 57 -1.81 52.59 -10.98
N ALA A 58 -2.41 51.43 -11.26
CA ALA A 58 -3.64 51.34 -12.04
C ALA A 58 -4.87 51.54 -11.13
N ALA A 59 -5.83 52.37 -11.56
CA ALA A 59 -7.03 52.73 -10.79
C ALA A 59 -7.83 51.50 -10.29
N GLU A 60 -7.88 50.42 -11.07
CA GLU A 60 -8.50 49.15 -10.68
C GLU A 60 -7.87 48.52 -9.42
N ILE A 61 -6.53 48.59 -9.27
CA ILE A 61 -5.82 48.00 -8.12
C ILE A 61 -6.03 48.85 -6.86
N GLN A 62 -6.19 50.17 -7.01
CA GLN A 62 -6.55 51.05 -5.91
C GLN A 62 -7.97 50.80 -5.37
N SER A 63 -8.88 50.25 -6.17
CA SER A 63 -10.22 49.87 -5.68
C SER A 63 -10.21 48.62 -4.80
N LEU A 64 -9.20 47.75 -4.94
CA LEU A 64 -9.06 46.51 -4.15
C LEU A 64 -8.44 46.80 -2.77
N SER A 65 -8.78 46.00 -1.77
CA SER A 65 -8.28 46.17 -0.39
C SER A 65 -7.54 44.93 0.13
N GLY A 66 -6.68 45.12 1.13
CA GLY A 66 -6.07 44.04 1.91
C GLY A 66 -5.33 42.96 1.07
N GLN A 67 -5.70 41.70 1.31
CA GLN A 67 -5.08 40.54 0.67
C GLN A 67 -5.40 40.43 -0.83
N GLN A 68 -6.59 40.87 -1.26
CA GLN A 68 -6.99 40.84 -2.66
C GLN A 68 -6.10 41.74 -3.52
N ARG A 69 -5.79 42.95 -3.04
CA ARG A 69 -4.84 43.87 -3.71
C ARG A 69 -3.44 43.24 -3.83
N ALA A 70 -2.99 42.54 -2.79
CA ALA A 70 -1.67 41.91 -2.77
C ALA A 70 -1.57 40.74 -3.77
N LEU A 71 -2.57 39.85 -3.79
CA LEU A 71 -2.64 38.74 -4.73
C LEU A 71 -2.77 39.24 -6.17
N GLU A 72 -3.59 40.25 -6.42
CA GLU A 72 -3.76 40.84 -7.74
C GLU A 72 -2.46 41.51 -8.23
N GLY A 73 -1.75 42.23 -7.36
CA GLY A 73 -0.44 42.80 -7.68
C GLY A 73 0.61 41.76 -8.07
N PHE A 74 0.54 40.56 -7.47
CA PHE A 74 1.44 39.43 -7.75
C PHE A 74 1.04 38.68 -9.02
N TYR A 75 -0.25 38.33 -9.17
CA TYR A 75 -0.74 37.46 -10.25
C TYR A 75 -1.01 38.18 -11.57
N ARG A 76 -1.37 39.47 -11.58
CA ARG A 76 -1.71 40.19 -12.82
C ARG A 76 -0.62 40.10 -13.88
N THR A 77 0.66 40.23 -13.49
CA THR A 77 1.78 40.12 -14.44
C THR A 77 2.12 38.70 -14.87
N GLN A 78 1.61 37.69 -14.15
CA GLN A 78 1.91 36.28 -14.36
C GLN A 78 0.73 35.49 -14.95
N ALA A 79 -0.49 36.05 -14.94
CA ALA A 79 -1.73 35.34 -15.28
C ALA A 79 -1.66 34.63 -16.64
N SER A 80 -1.06 35.25 -17.66
CA SER A 80 -0.92 34.68 -19.01
C SER A 80 0.14 33.58 -19.14
N ILE A 81 1.08 33.48 -18.19
CA ILE A 81 2.13 32.45 -18.17
C ILE A 81 2.00 31.49 -16.99
N TYR A 82 0.95 31.65 -16.17
CA TYR A 82 0.79 31.03 -14.86
C TYR A 82 0.90 29.50 -14.94
N ASP A 83 0.16 28.88 -15.85
CA ASP A 83 0.14 27.42 -15.97
C ASP A 83 1.46 26.85 -16.50
N ALA A 84 2.14 27.59 -17.39
CA ALA A 84 3.38 27.16 -18.03
C ALA A 84 4.55 27.12 -17.04
N THR A 85 4.55 27.98 -16.02
CA THR A 85 5.63 28.07 -15.03
C THR A 85 5.33 27.26 -13.77
N ARG A 86 4.06 27.11 -13.38
CA ARG A 86 3.66 26.47 -12.11
C ARG A 86 3.65 24.95 -12.14
N GLY A 87 3.59 24.29 -13.30
CA GLY A 87 3.61 22.81 -13.39
C GLY A 87 4.86 22.16 -12.77
N THR A 88 6.02 22.84 -12.84
CA THR A 88 7.27 22.36 -12.23
C THR A 88 7.28 22.56 -10.71
N LEU A 89 6.62 23.60 -10.21
CA LEU A 89 6.59 23.97 -8.79
C LEU A 89 5.51 23.22 -8.01
N LEU A 90 4.31 23.11 -8.59
CA LEU A 90 3.09 22.60 -7.96
C LEU A 90 2.91 21.09 -8.16
N ARG A 91 3.83 20.29 -7.63
CA ARG A 91 3.81 18.81 -7.72
C ARG A 91 2.67 18.19 -6.91
N GLY A 92 2.18 17.02 -7.32
CA GLY A 92 1.07 16.35 -6.62
C GLY A 92 -0.33 16.93 -6.89
N ARG A 93 -0.46 18.09 -7.55
CA ARG A 93 -1.79 18.62 -7.94
C ARG A 93 -2.56 17.70 -8.86
N GLU A 94 -1.90 17.15 -9.88
CA GLU A 94 -2.55 16.18 -10.78
C GLU A 94 -2.83 14.86 -10.05
N ASP A 95 -1.91 14.39 -9.20
CA ASP A 95 -2.12 13.19 -8.39
C ASP A 95 -3.34 13.34 -7.47
N MET A 96 -3.50 14.50 -6.82
CA MET A 96 -4.66 14.81 -5.98
C MET A 96 -5.97 14.70 -6.77
N LEU A 97 -6.04 15.31 -7.96
CA LEU A 97 -7.23 15.25 -8.81
C LEU A 97 -7.51 13.82 -9.26
N GLN A 98 -6.47 13.05 -9.59
CA GLN A 98 -6.58 11.67 -10.00
C GLN A 98 -7.10 10.77 -8.87
N LEU A 99 -6.59 10.97 -7.65
CA LEU A 99 -7.05 10.26 -6.44
C LEU A 99 -8.49 10.63 -6.09
N ALA A 100 -8.84 11.92 -6.16
CA ALA A 100 -10.21 12.37 -5.95
C ALA A 100 -11.16 11.76 -6.99
N ALA A 101 -10.77 11.75 -8.27
CA ALA A 101 -11.55 11.12 -9.33
C ALA A 101 -11.77 9.61 -9.10
N ALA A 102 -10.73 8.89 -8.65
CA ALA A 102 -10.84 7.47 -8.32
C ALA A 102 -11.84 7.22 -7.18
N GLN A 103 -11.76 8.04 -6.12
CA GLN A 103 -12.68 7.98 -4.97
C GLN A 103 -14.13 8.33 -5.36
N LEU A 104 -14.32 9.39 -6.17
CA LEU A 104 -15.64 9.79 -6.65
C LEU A 104 -16.27 8.71 -7.55
N LYS A 105 -15.50 8.13 -8.47
CA LYS A 105 -15.97 6.99 -9.29
C LYS A 105 -16.40 5.81 -8.43
N HIS A 106 -15.65 5.52 -7.36
CA HIS A 106 -15.97 4.44 -6.44
C HIS A 106 -17.29 4.72 -5.68
N ARG A 107 -17.47 5.93 -5.15
CA ARG A 107 -18.66 6.32 -4.36
C ARG A 107 -19.93 6.51 -5.19
N TYR A 108 -19.82 7.04 -6.39
CA TYR A 108 -20.97 7.36 -7.27
C TYR A 108 -21.26 6.25 -8.29
N ARG A 109 -20.62 5.09 -8.17
CA ARG A 109 -20.85 3.97 -9.09
C ARG A 109 -22.30 3.51 -9.01
N GLY A 110 -23.05 3.70 -10.09
CA GLY A 110 -24.45 3.25 -10.19
C GLY A 110 -25.47 4.08 -9.43
N SER A 111 -25.10 5.23 -8.84
CA SER A 111 -26.04 6.07 -8.08
C SER A 111 -26.98 6.90 -8.97
N GLY A 112 -26.59 7.18 -10.22
CA GLY A 112 -27.33 8.06 -11.15
C GLY A 112 -27.30 9.56 -10.77
N VAL A 113 -26.84 9.90 -9.57
CA VAL A 113 -26.73 11.27 -9.06
C VAL A 113 -25.38 11.87 -9.48
N LYS A 114 -25.39 13.12 -9.95
CA LYS A 114 -24.18 13.84 -10.37
C LYS A 114 -23.68 14.77 -9.25
N PRO A 115 -22.44 14.61 -8.76
CA PRO A 115 -21.91 15.41 -7.67
C PRO A 115 -21.75 16.90 -8.04
N ILE A 116 -21.83 17.77 -7.04
CA ILE A 116 -21.44 19.18 -7.11
C ILE A 116 -19.99 19.34 -6.64
N TRP A 117 -19.17 20.04 -7.43
CA TRP A 117 -17.76 20.30 -7.10
C TRP A 117 -17.51 21.79 -6.81
N VAL A 118 -16.84 22.10 -5.70
CA VAL A 118 -16.32 23.45 -5.39
C VAL A 118 -14.78 23.43 -5.32
N ASP A 119 -14.10 24.17 -6.19
CA ASP A 119 -12.64 24.33 -6.21
C ASP A 119 -12.26 25.68 -5.59
N VAL A 120 -11.68 25.64 -4.39
CA VAL A 120 -11.38 26.80 -3.54
C VAL A 120 -9.94 27.27 -3.79
N GLY A 121 -9.82 28.52 -4.25
CA GLY A 121 -8.57 29.06 -4.81
C GLY A 121 -8.25 28.42 -6.16
N GLY A 122 -9.26 28.23 -7.01
CA GLY A 122 -9.11 27.50 -8.27
C GLY A 122 -8.35 28.27 -9.37
N GLY A 123 -8.01 29.53 -9.13
CA GLY A 123 -7.14 30.34 -10.00
C GLY A 123 -7.60 30.39 -11.44
N THR A 124 -6.74 29.97 -12.37
CA THR A 124 -6.98 29.98 -13.82
C THR A 124 -7.98 28.92 -14.30
N GLY A 125 -8.58 28.14 -13.39
CA GLY A 125 -9.47 27.02 -13.74
C GLY A 125 -8.75 25.76 -14.21
N TYR A 126 -7.42 25.69 -14.04
CA TYR A 126 -6.60 24.57 -14.50
C TYR A 126 -7.06 23.22 -13.95
N ASN A 127 -7.39 23.15 -12.65
CA ASN A 127 -7.81 21.90 -12.01
C ASN A 127 -9.05 21.32 -12.68
N VAL A 128 -10.02 22.18 -13.00
CA VAL A 128 -11.26 21.78 -13.66
C VAL A 128 -10.98 21.27 -15.07
N GLU A 129 -10.14 21.96 -15.86
CA GLU A 129 -9.75 21.44 -17.18
C GLU A 129 -9.02 20.11 -17.07
N LYS A 130 -8.08 19.98 -16.12
CA LYS A 130 -7.30 18.76 -15.93
C LYS A 130 -8.16 17.60 -15.42
N MET A 131 -9.16 17.85 -14.57
CA MET A 131 -10.08 16.82 -14.10
C MET A 131 -10.76 16.08 -15.26
N ASN A 132 -10.96 16.75 -16.40
CA ASN A 132 -11.54 16.16 -17.60
C ASN A 132 -10.71 15.01 -18.21
N SER A 133 -9.41 14.89 -17.89
CA SER A 133 -8.62 13.71 -18.26
C SER A 133 -8.90 12.48 -17.39
N PHE A 134 -9.59 12.64 -16.25
CA PHE A 134 -9.88 11.56 -15.31
C PHE A 134 -11.37 11.21 -15.27
N VAL A 135 -12.25 12.23 -15.26
CA VAL A 135 -13.71 12.11 -15.37
C VAL A 135 -14.23 13.21 -16.28
N SER A 136 -15.20 12.93 -17.15
CA SER A 136 -15.78 13.97 -18.01
C SER A 136 -16.46 15.03 -17.16
N VAL A 137 -15.91 16.25 -17.10
CA VAL A 137 -16.46 17.33 -16.28
C VAL A 137 -17.91 17.69 -16.65
N PRO A 138 -18.27 17.90 -17.93
CA PRO A 138 -19.65 18.24 -18.30
C PRO A 138 -20.66 17.10 -18.10
N GLN A 139 -20.21 15.85 -18.02
CA GLN A 139 -21.11 14.70 -17.90
C GLN A 139 -21.20 14.17 -16.46
N PHE A 140 -20.08 14.17 -15.74
CA PHE A 140 -19.95 13.59 -14.41
C PHE A 140 -20.49 14.52 -13.32
N PHE A 141 -20.19 15.83 -13.39
CA PHE A 141 -20.65 16.79 -12.38
C PHE A 141 -21.95 17.47 -12.82
N SER A 142 -22.82 17.73 -11.85
CA SER A 142 -24.03 18.55 -12.08
C SER A 142 -23.64 20.02 -12.24
N ALA A 143 -22.78 20.51 -11.35
CA ALA A 143 -22.20 21.85 -11.40
C ALA A 143 -20.77 21.84 -10.80
N VAL A 144 -19.93 22.74 -11.30
CA VAL A 144 -18.58 23.00 -10.80
C VAL A 144 -18.44 24.50 -10.52
N TYR A 145 -17.99 24.85 -9.31
CA TYR A 145 -17.77 26.23 -8.89
C TYR A 145 -16.28 26.47 -8.65
N VAL A 146 -15.69 27.37 -9.42
CA VAL A 146 -14.32 27.85 -9.22
C VAL A 146 -14.40 29.13 -8.40
N VAL A 147 -13.95 29.08 -7.14
CA VAL A 147 -13.96 30.22 -6.21
C VAL A 147 -12.54 30.75 -6.08
N ASP A 148 -12.30 32.00 -6.48
CA ASP A 148 -10.99 32.64 -6.35
C ASP A 148 -11.11 34.13 -6.00
N LEU A 149 -10.09 34.67 -5.33
CA LEU A 149 -10.07 36.06 -4.88
C LEU A 149 -9.50 37.01 -5.94
N SER A 150 -8.72 36.53 -6.92
CA SER A 150 -8.09 37.36 -7.96
C SER A 150 -8.99 37.51 -9.20
N PRO A 151 -9.41 38.75 -9.54
CA PRO A 151 -10.15 39.01 -10.77
C PRO A 151 -9.40 38.57 -12.03
N SER A 152 -8.10 38.85 -12.11
CA SER A 152 -7.27 38.47 -13.27
C SER A 152 -7.25 36.95 -13.51
N LEU A 153 -7.15 36.14 -12.45
CA LEU A 153 -7.18 34.69 -12.58
C LEU A 153 -8.58 34.18 -12.96
N CYS A 154 -9.63 34.77 -12.37
CA CYS A 154 -11.01 34.47 -12.73
C CYS A 154 -11.30 34.74 -14.20
N ASP A 155 -10.78 35.83 -14.77
CA ASP A 155 -10.98 36.15 -16.19
C ASP A 155 -10.32 35.12 -17.11
N VAL A 156 -9.12 34.64 -16.75
CA VAL A 156 -8.47 33.53 -17.46
C VAL A 156 -9.32 32.26 -17.36
N ALA A 157 -9.89 31.95 -16.19
CA ALA A 157 -10.77 30.80 -16.01
C ALA A 157 -12.04 30.90 -16.88
N ARG A 158 -12.70 32.08 -16.91
CA ARG A 158 -13.87 32.32 -17.76
C ARG A 158 -13.56 32.12 -19.23
N GLN A 159 -12.44 32.67 -19.71
CA GLN A 159 -11.98 32.49 -21.09
C GLN A 159 -11.70 31.01 -21.40
N ARG A 160 -11.07 30.28 -20.47
CA ARG A 160 -10.81 28.84 -20.60
C ARG A 160 -12.09 28.05 -20.77
N PHE A 161 -13.08 28.23 -19.90
CA PHE A 161 -14.31 27.46 -19.95
C PHE A 161 -15.23 27.86 -21.12
N SER A 162 -15.21 29.15 -21.52
CA SER A 162 -15.85 29.60 -22.75
C SER A 162 -15.28 28.90 -23.98
N ARG A 163 -13.95 28.79 -24.08
CA ARG A 163 -13.27 28.04 -25.15
C ARG A 163 -13.61 26.55 -25.15
N LEU A 164 -13.76 25.94 -23.97
CA LEU A 164 -14.12 24.52 -23.82
C LEU A 164 -15.63 24.27 -24.03
N GLY A 165 -16.45 25.33 -24.06
CA GLY A 165 -17.91 25.23 -24.23
C GLY A 165 -18.65 24.63 -23.03
N TRP A 166 -18.04 24.63 -21.84
CA TRP A 166 -18.63 24.02 -20.64
C TRP A 166 -19.62 24.97 -19.98
N LYS A 167 -20.88 24.52 -19.85
CA LYS A 167 -21.98 25.34 -19.30
C LYS A 167 -22.25 25.11 -17.82
N ASN A 168 -21.76 24.00 -17.28
CA ASN A 168 -21.93 23.61 -15.88
C ASN A 168 -20.76 24.07 -15.00
N VAL A 169 -19.91 24.99 -15.47
CA VAL A 169 -18.76 25.51 -14.73
C VAL A 169 -18.93 27.01 -14.50
N HIS A 170 -18.94 27.41 -13.23
CA HIS A 170 -19.21 28.76 -12.78
C HIS A 170 -17.96 29.34 -12.11
N VAL A 171 -17.52 30.52 -12.55
CA VAL A 171 -16.35 31.21 -11.98
C VAL A 171 -16.82 32.35 -11.07
N VAL A 172 -16.57 32.21 -9.78
CA VAL A 172 -17.01 33.11 -8.70
C VAL A 172 -15.79 33.83 -8.15
N CYS A 173 -15.72 35.15 -8.38
CA CYS A 173 -14.65 35.99 -7.88
C CYS A 173 -15.02 36.52 -6.48
N GLU A 174 -14.77 35.72 -5.44
CA GLU A 174 -15.18 36.02 -4.06
C GLU A 174 -14.15 35.49 -3.05
N ASP A 175 -14.17 36.05 -1.85
CA ASP A 175 -13.44 35.49 -0.71
C ASP A 175 -14.06 34.16 -0.26
N ALA A 176 -13.23 33.13 -0.14
CA ALA A 176 -13.64 31.79 0.30
C ALA A 176 -14.33 31.77 1.68
N ARG A 177 -14.10 32.79 2.52
CA ARG A 177 -14.75 32.94 3.84
C ARG A 177 -16.24 33.28 3.73
N THR A 178 -16.60 34.07 2.72
CA THR A 178 -17.96 34.60 2.53
C THR A 178 -18.76 33.80 1.53
N PHE A 179 -18.10 33.05 0.65
CA PHE A 179 -18.74 32.24 -0.39
C PHE A 179 -19.90 31.39 0.16
N ARG A 180 -21.03 31.42 -0.55
CA ARG A 180 -22.21 30.57 -0.28
C ARG A 180 -22.69 29.94 -1.58
N LEU A 181 -22.92 28.62 -1.55
CA LEU A 181 -23.42 27.89 -2.70
C LEU A 181 -24.87 28.29 -3.07
N ASP A 182 -25.69 28.57 -2.06
CA ASP A 182 -27.11 28.92 -2.22
C ASP A 182 -27.33 30.19 -3.04
N SER A 183 -26.44 31.17 -2.93
CA SER A 183 -26.55 32.44 -3.67
C SER A 183 -26.20 32.34 -5.16
N VAL A 184 -25.65 31.21 -5.59
CA VAL A 184 -25.17 30.99 -6.97
C VAL A 184 -26.01 29.91 -7.69
N THR A 185 -26.93 29.26 -6.99
CA THR A 185 -27.85 28.28 -7.58
C THR A 185 -29.24 28.91 -7.69
N ASP A 186 -29.83 28.94 -8.89
CA ASP A 186 -31.21 29.42 -9.14
C ASP A 186 -32.23 28.41 -8.58
N VAL A 187 -32.22 28.19 -7.26
CA VAL A 187 -33.10 27.22 -6.59
C VAL A 187 -34.27 27.94 -5.95
N GLU A 188 -35.13 28.53 -6.79
CA GLU A 188 -36.45 29.01 -6.37
C GLU A 188 -37.45 27.85 -6.14
N SER A 189 -37.13 26.61 -6.52
CA SER A 189 -38.10 25.49 -6.57
C SER A 189 -37.97 24.38 -5.51
N VAL A 190 -37.07 24.50 -4.52
CA VAL A 190 -37.04 23.59 -3.34
C VAL A 190 -37.65 24.29 -2.10
N ALA A 191 -38.34 25.41 -2.32
CA ALA A 191 -38.97 26.22 -1.30
C ALA A 191 -40.26 25.56 -0.74
N ALA A 192 -40.11 24.62 0.20
CA ALA A 192 -41.06 24.41 1.29
C ALA A 192 -40.53 23.34 2.27
N GLY A 193 -39.84 23.75 3.34
CA GLY A 193 -39.67 22.91 4.53
C GLY A 193 -38.23 22.82 5.03
N GLY A 194 -37.87 23.66 5.99
CA GLY A 194 -36.62 23.53 6.73
C GLY A 194 -36.13 24.84 7.34
N GLY A 195 -36.76 25.26 8.44
CA GLY A 195 -36.21 26.31 9.31
C GLY A 195 -35.09 25.73 10.16
N GLY A 196 -33.84 26.08 9.86
CA GLY A 196 -32.67 25.73 10.66
C GLY A 196 -31.47 26.56 10.19
N GLY A 197 -30.71 27.12 11.13
CA GLY A 197 -29.66 28.12 10.90
C GLY A 197 -28.37 27.62 10.24
N ASP A 198 -28.48 26.77 9.22
CA ASP A 198 -27.33 26.21 8.50
C ASP A 198 -26.83 27.19 7.42
N LYS A 199 -25.52 27.47 7.38
CA LYS A 199 -24.90 28.48 6.49
C LYS A 199 -25.06 28.15 4.99
N HIS A 200 -25.24 26.86 4.68
CA HIS A 200 -25.40 26.32 3.33
C HIS A 200 -26.55 25.32 3.28
N ARG A 201 -27.59 25.61 2.49
CA ARG A 201 -28.74 24.71 2.22
C ARG A 201 -28.40 23.66 1.16
N VAL A 202 -27.68 24.05 0.13
CA VAL A 202 -27.06 23.15 -0.85
C VAL A 202 -25.65 22.81 -0.38
N LYS A 203 -25.31 21.53 -0.37
CA LYS A 203 -23.99 21.03 0.04
C LYS A 203 -23.16 20.63 -1.17
N ALA A 204 -21.84 20.73 -1.06
CA ALA A 204 -20.90 20.27 -2.07
C ALA A 204 -20.53 18.80 -1.83
N ASP A 205 -20.54 17.98 -2.88
CA ASP A 205 -20.13 16.58 -2.82
C ASP A 205 -18.62 16.41 -2.94
N PHE A 206 -17.96 17.36 -3.61
CA PHE A 206 -16.52 17.41 -3.73
C PHE A 206 -16.02 18.83 -3.48
N ILE A 207 -15.03 18.96 -2.61
CA ILE A 207 -14.29 20.21 -2.38
C ILE A 207 -12.81 19.97 -2.69
N SER A 208 -12.18 20.86 -3.45
CA SER A 208 -10.73 20.81 -3.66
C SER A 208 -10.05 22.11 -3.24
N MET A 209 -8.83 21.97 -2.72
CA MET A 209 -7.90 23.05 -2.43
C MET A 209 -6.54 22.68 -3.01
N SER A 210 -6.00 23.50 -3.92
CA SER A 210 -4.70 23.23 -4.51
C SER A 210 -3.79 24.44 -4.35
N TYR A 211 -2.86 24.36 -3.39
CA TYR A 211 -1.91 25.41 -3.06
C TYR A 211 -2.57 26.75 -2.69
N SER A 212 -3.78 26.67 -2.15
CA SER A 212 -4.57 27.82 -1.71
C SER A 212 -4.59 27.98 -0.20
N LEU A 213 -4.54 26.88 0.58
CA LEU A 213 -4.64 26.93 2.04
C LEU A 213 -3.45 27.67 2.69
N SER A 214 -2.25 27.52 2.14
CA SER A 214 -1.04 28.25 2.56
C SER A 214 -1.07 29.74 2.20
N MET A 215 -1.94 30.16 1.28
CA MET A 215 -2.11 31.56 0.86
C MET A 215 -3.23 32.29 1.60
N ILE A 216 -4.11 31.57 2.29
CA ILE A 216 -5.24 32.13 3.02
C ILE A 216 -4.79 32.50 4.45
N PRO A 217 -4.78 33.79 4.86
CA PRO A 217 -4.38 34.17 6.20
C PRO A 217 -5.31 33.58 7.28
N ASP A 218 -6.61 33.82 7.19
CA ASP A 218 -7.63 33.40 8.17
C ASP A 218 -8.19 31.99 7.86
N PHE A 219 -7.29 31.02 7.72
CA PHE A 219 -7.64 29.68 7.25
C PHE A 219 -8.61 28.90 8.16
N TYR A 220 -8.67 29.22 9.47
CA TYR A 220 -9.63 28.61 10.39
C TYR A 220 -11.06 28.83 9.92
N SER A 221 -11.42 30.08 9.61
CA SER A 221 -12.77 30.44 9.15
C SER A 221 -13.15 29.77 7.81
N VAL A 222 -12.17 29.58 6.92
CA VAL A 222 -12.38 28.85 5.67
C VAL A 222 -12.62 27.38 5.94
N ILE A 223 -11.74 26.70 6.70
CA ILE A 223 -11.91 25.28 7.03
C ILE A 223 -13.23 25.01 7.75
N ASP A 224 -13.64 25.93 8.63
CA ASP A 224 -14.93 25.86 9.33
C ASP A 224 -16.09 25.91 8.33
N SER A 225 -16.06 26.90 7.43
CA SER A 225 -17.07 27.02 6.38
C SER A 225 -17.09 25.82 5.44
N LEU A 226 -15.93 25.24 5.10
CA LEU A 226 -15.86 24.04 4.26
C LEU A 226 -16.42 22.81 4.97
N THR A 227 -16.29 22.74 6.30
CA THR A 227 -16.94 21.68 7.09
C THR A 227 -18.45 21.77 6.97
N ASP A 228 -19.01 22.98 7.01
CA ASP A 228 -20.46 23.18 6.87
C ASP A 228 -20.93 23.00 5.41
N LEU A 229 -20.09 23.33 4.44
CA LEU A 229 -20.40 23.21 3.00
C LEU A 229 -20.36 21.76 2.50
N LEU A 230 -19.48 20.92 3.05
CA LEU A 230 -19.28 19.56 2.57
C LEU A 230 -20.48 18.66 2.92
N ALA A 231 -21.00 17.93 1.94
CA ALA A 231 -22.07 16.96 2.14
C ALA A 231 -21.66 15.86 3.15
N PRO A 232 -22.60 15.21 3.87
CA PRO A 232 -22.29 14.16 4.84
C PRO A 232 -21.41 13.02 4.31
N LEU A 233 -21.59 12.64 3.04
CA LEU A 233 -20.77 11.63 2.34
C LEU A 233 -19.80 12.25 1.32
N GLY A 234 -19.63 13.57 1.38
CA GLY A 234 -18.77 14.34 0.50
C GLY A 234 -17.28 14.03 0.68
N LEU A 235 -16.51 14.38 -0.34
CA LEU A 235 -15.07 14.25 -0.38
C LEU A 235 -14.43 15.63 -0.34
N ILE A 236 -13.34 15.79 0.41
CA ILE A 236 -12.50 16.99 0.37
C ILE A 236 -11.06 16.59 0.05
N ALA A 237 -10.42 17.32 -0.85
CA ALA A 237 -9.04 17.09 -1.27
C ALA A 237 -8.20 18.36 -1.08
N CYS A 238 -7.00 18.22 -0.53
CA CYS A 238 -6.06 19.31 -0.35
C CYS A 238 -4.67 18.89 -0.81
N VAL A 239 -4.04 19.69 -1.67
CA VAL A 239 -2.60 19.63 -1.93
C VAL A 239 -2.01 20.96 -1.52
N ASP A 240 -0.98 20.95 -0.67
CA ASP A 240 -0.31 22.17 -0.29
C ASP A 240 1.13 21.93 0.18
N PHE A 241 1.88 23.01 0.30
CA PHE A 241 3.19 23.03 0.92
C PHE A 241 3.07 22.96 2.44
N TYR A 242 4.08 22.40 3.08
CA TYR A 242 4.10 22.31 4.53
C TYR A 242 5.51 22.27 5.10
N VAL A 243 5.62 22.47 6.41
CA VAL A 243 6.85 22.33 7.20
C VAL A 243 6.43 21.88 8.60
N GLN A 244 6.89 20.72 9.04
CA GLN A 244 6.47 20.17 10.32
C GLN A 244 7.56 19.32 10.99
N SER A 245 7.64 19.40 12.31
CA SER A 245 8.51 18.54 13.12
C SER A 245 7.80 17.25 13.53
N SER A 246 8.57 16.18 13.76
CA SER A 246 8.02 14.91 14.27
C SER A 246 7.44 15.05 15.66
N SER A 247 8.05 15.90 16.49
CA SER A 247 7.55 16.26 17.82
C SER A 247 6.15 16.88 17.81
N SER A 248 5.71 17.48 16.69
CA SER A 248 4.40 18.14 16.61
C SER A 248 3.26 17.18 16.28
N TYR A 249 3.54 16.01 15.67
CA TYR A 249 2.51 15.08 15.21
C TYR A 249 2.62 13.66 15.77
N SER A 250 3.71 13.31 16.46
CA SER A 250 3.99 11.94 16.92
C SER A 250 2.88 11.33 17.79
N LEU A 251 2.17 12.15 18.56
CA LEU A 251 1.06 11.72 19.42
C LEU A 251 -0.27 11.54 18.68
N ARG A 252 -0.32 11.75 17.35
CA ARG A 252 -1.56 11.74 16.57
C ARG A 252 -1.72 10.44 15.79
N ASN A 253 -2.73 9.68 16.17
CA ASN A 253 -3.14 8.41 15.55
C ASN A 253 -4.23 8.57 14.45
N PHE A 254 -4.81 9.75 14.30
CA PHE A 254 -5.89 10.03 13.33
C PHE A 254 -5.39 10.53 11.96
N THR A 255 -4.06 10.60 11.80
CA THR A 255 -3.44 10.99 10.54
C THR A 255 -3.45 9.81 9.55
N GLY A 256 -3.32 10.10 8.25
CA GLY A 256 -3.15 9.05 7.23
C GLY A 256 -1.73 8.48 7.17
N GLY A 257 -0.91 8.72 8.20
CA GLY A 257 0.46 8.26 8.29
C GLY A 257 1.50 9.37 8.43
N HIS A 258 2.62 9.01 9.05
CA HIS A 258 3.80 9.82 9.38
C HIS A 258 4.95 9.69 8.36
N HIS A 259 4.84 8.84 7.31
CA HIS A 259 5.94 8.58 6.36
C HIS A 259 6.35 9.89 5.70
N SER A 260 7.64 10.19 5.65
CA SER A 260 8.16 11.40 5.01
C SER A 260 7.51 12.70 5.48
N ARG A 261 6.79 12.70 6.62
CA ARG A 261 6.12 13.88 7.17
C ARG A 261 7.13 14.83 7.82
N HIS A 262 8.12 14.31 8.54
CA HIS A 262 9.16 15.12 9.18
C HIS A 262 9.94 15.97 8.17
N VAL A 263 10.13 17.25 8.49
CA VAL A 263 11.03 18.17 7.80
C VAL A 263 12.09 18.63 8.80
N ASN A 264 13.38 18.51 8.48
CA ASN A 264 14.47 18.88 9.39
C ASN A 264 14.48 20.39 9.69
N SER A 265 15.07 20.79 10.82
CA SER A 265 15.04 22.17 11.32
C SER A 265 15.56 23.21 10.31
N PHE A 266 16.67 22.91 9.63
CA PHE A 266 17.25 23.80 8.62
C PHE A 266 16.29 24.05 7.45
N SER A 267 15.75 22.96 6.89
CA SER A 267 14.79 23.01 5.78
C SER A 267 13.50 23.72 6.17
N ARG A 268 13.01 23.53 7.41
CA ARG A 268 11.83 24.26 7.91
C ARG A 268 12.09 25.77 7.94
N VAL A 269 13.23 26.21 8.46
CA VAL A 269 13.58 27.65 8.52
C VAL A 269 13.73 28.20 7.10
N PHE A 270 14.50 27.53 6.26
CA PHE A 270 14.74 27.96 4.88
C PHE A 270 13.44 28.11 4.09
N TRP A 271 12.60 27.07 4.05
CA TRP A 271 11.37 27.11 3.27
C TRP A 271 10.36 28.12 3.83
N ARG A 272 10.22 28.23 5.16
CA ARG A 272 9.38 29.27 5.78
C ARG A 272 9.78 30.66 5.31
N SER A 273 11.07 31.00 5.41
CA SER A 273 11.58 32.30 5.00
C SER A 273 11.41 32.53 3.50
N TRP A 274 11.68 31.51 2.68
CA TRP A 274 11.56 31.59 1.23
C TRP A 274 10.12 31.90 0.78
N PHE A 275 9.14 31.12 1.25
CA PHE A 275 7.74 31.27 0.86
C PHE A 275 7.09 32.52 1.45
N GLN A 276 7.60 33.03 2.58
CA GLN A 276 7.13 34.29 3.17
C GLN A 276 7.38 35.49 2.26
N LEU A 277 8.43 35.46 1.41
CA LEU A 277 8.68 36.52 0.41
C LEU A 277 7.51 36.66 -0.58
N ASP A 278 6.83 35.56 -0.89
CA ASP A 278 5.65 35.51 -1.76
C ASP A 278 4.32 35.57 -0.97
N ARG A 279 4.36 35.91 0.32
CA ARG A 279 3.20 35.88 1.26
C ARG A 279 2.52 34.52 1.37
N VAL A 280 3.24 33.44 1.10
CA VAL A 280 2.81 32.07 1.33
C VAL A 280 3.27 31.65 2.71
N HIS A 281 2.32 31.26 3.57
CA HIS A 281 2.59 31.03 4.99
C HIS A 281 2.68 29.52 5.28
N LEU A 282 3.91 29.01 5.33
CA LEU A 282 4.16 27.61 5.70
C LEU A 282 4.10 27.42 7.23
N HIS A 283 2.93 27.05 7.72
CA HIS A 283 2.72 26.75 9.13
C HIS A 283 2.06 25.38 9.32
N GLU A 284 2.48 24.63 10.34
CA GLU A 284 1.97 23.29 10.62
C GLU A 284 0.47 23.26 10.97
N SER A 285 0.00 24.31 11.65
CA SER A 285 -1.42 24.44 12.05
C SER A 285 -2.41 24.38 10.88
N ARG A 286 -2.01 24.72 9.66
CA ARG A 286 -2.91 24.71 8.49
C ARG A 286 -3.38 23.29 8.18
N ARG A 287 -2.42 22.39 8.04
CA ARG A 287 -2.68 20.96 7.84
C ARG A 287 -3.27 20.33 9.09
N ASP A 288 -2.77 20.70 10.27
CA ASP A 288 -3.22 20.11 11.52
C ASP A 288 -4.69 20.42 11.80
N TYR A 289 -5.13 21.66 11.52
CA TYR A 289 -6.52 22.03 11.68
C TYR A 289 -7.41 21.35 10.63
N LEU A 290 -6.93 21.18 9.39
CA LEU A 290 -7.61 20.40 8.37
C LEU A 290 -7.80 18.94 8.81
N GLU A 291 -6.73 18.28 9.25
CA GLU A 291 -6.76 16.90 9.76
C GLU A 291 -7.52 16.76 11.08
N TYR A 292 -7.73 17.84 11.84
CA TYR A 292 -8.57 17.87 13.05
C TYR A 292 -10.06 18.00 12.74
N ARG A 293 -10.39 18.82 11.74
CA ARG A 293 -11.79 19.12 11.35
C ARG A 293 -12.43 18.02 10.51
N PHE A 294 -11.62 17.24 9.80
CA PHE A 294 -12.08 16.20 8.88
C PHE A 294 -11.51 14.82 9.23
N GLY A 295 -12.17 13.77 8.76
CA GLY A 295 -11.61 12.41 8.75
C GLY A 295 -10.62 12.24 7.59
N THR A 296 -9.47 11.60 7.84
CA THR A 296 -8.46 11.34 6.79
C THR A 296 -8.72 10.00 6.10
N ILE A 297 -8.85 9.99 4.78
CA ILE A 297 -8.99 8.76 3.97
C ILE A 297 -7.62 8.31 3.46
N LEU A 298 -6.95 9.21 2.73
CA LEU A 298 -5.62 8.99 2.16
C LEU A 298 -4.74 10.22 2.40
N ASN A 299 -3.44 9.99 2.53
CA ASN A 299 -2.44 11.01 2.74
C ASN A 299 -1.13 10.60 2.07
N VAL A 300 -0.48 11.56 1.41
CA VAL A 300 0.84 11.43 0.82
C VAL A 300 1.70 12.61 1.24
N ASN A 301 2.95 12.34 1.60
CA ASN A 301 3.97 13.34 1.88
C ASN A 301 5.16 13.12 0.96
N ASP A 302 5.53 14.15 0.19
CA ASP A 302 6.61 14.04 -0.80
C ASP A 302 7.40 15.37 -0.92
N ARG A 303 8.44 15.38 -1.74
CA ARG A 303 9.38 16.49 -1.93
C ARG A 303 9.57 16.78 -3.40
N ASN A 304 9.45 18.04 -3.78
CA ASN A 304 9.81 18.48 -5.13
C ASN A 304 11.32 18.68 -5.24
N TYR A 305 12.06 17.60 -5.51
CA TYR A 305 13.53 17.61 -5.59
C TYR A 305 14.09 18.44 -6.76
N LEU A 306 13.32 18.65 -7.83
CA LEU A 306 13.74 19.50 -8.95
C LEU A 306 13.99 20.95 -8.53
N LEU A 307 13.37 21.39 -7.43
CA LEU A 307 13.48 22.74 -6.89
C LEU A 307 14.04 22.72 -5.45
N GLY A 308 14.98 21.82 -5.17
CA GLY A 308 15.67 21.78 -3.87
C GLY A 308 14.95 21.00 -2.76
N GLY A 309 13.91 20.23 -3.10
CA GLY A 309 13.20 19.36 -2.15
C GLY A 309 12.10 20.08 -1.37
N ILE A 310 11.29 20.89 -2.04
CA ILE A 310 10.17 21.60 -1.42
C ILE A 310 9.15 20.60 -0.85
N PRO A 311 8.83 20.63 0.45
CA PRO A 311 7.85 19.73 1.04
C PRO A 311 6.42 20.06 0.65
N TYR A 312 5.70 19.06 0.15
CA TYR A 312 4.28 19.14 -0.15
C TYR A 312 3.57 17.88 0.33
N TYR A 313 2.26 17.98 0.50
CA TYR A 313 1.41 16.85 0.83
C TYR A 313 0.20 16.81 -0.10
N VAL A 314 -0.33 15.61 -0.32
CA VAL A 314 -1.64 15.37 -0.93
C VAL A 314 -2.49 14.68 0.11
N TRP A 315 -3.65 15.24 0.41
CA TRP A 315 -4.55 14.72 1.44
C TRP A 315 -5.97 14.63 0.88
N ILE A 316 -6.61 13.49 1.14
CA ILE A 316 -8.00 13.22 0.79
C ILE A 316 -8.73 12.89 2.09
N GLY A 317 -9.83 13.57 2.36
CA GLY A 317 -10.63 13.38 3.56
C GLY A 317 -12.13 13.49 3.31
N CYS A 318 -12.87 13.41 4.40
CA CYS A 318 -14.32 13.47 4.44
C CYS A 318 -14.82 14.07 5.76
N GLN A 319 -16.13 14.22 5.89
CA GLN A 319 -16.74 14.57 7.16
C GLN A 319 -16.30 13.60 8.28
N ARG A 320 -16.12 14.11 9.50
CA ARG A 320 -15.78 13.27 10.66
C ARG A 320 -16.84 12.21 10.96
N THR A 321 -18.08 12.50 10.58
CA THR A 321 -19.24 11.60 10.71
C THR A 321 -19.40 10.65 9.51
N ALA A 322 -18.59 10.74 8.45
CA ALA A 322 -18.76 9.95 7.23
C ALA A 322 -18.35 8.47 7.34
N THR A 323 -18.14 7.90 8.53
CA THR A 323 -17.81 6.47 8.68
C THR A 323 -18.92 5.66 8.01
N CYS A 324 -18.59 4.95 6.92
CA CYS A 324 -19.53 4.38 5.94
C CYS A 324 -21.01 4.46 6.32
N GLY A 325 -21.69 5.51 5.86
CA GLY A 325 -23.14 5.59 5.85
C GLY A 325 -23.84 6.02 7.13
N ALA A 326 -23.18 6.69 8.09
CA ALA A 326 -23.88 6.89 9.36
C ALA A 326 -23.52 8.07 10.29
N SER A 327 -24.56 8.71 10.83
CA SER A 327 -24.51 9.77 11.85
C SER A 327 -23.93 9.30 13.20
N GLY A 328 -23.42 10.23 14.04
CA GLY A 328 -22.55 10.00 15.21
C GLY A 328 -22.86 8.81 16.15
N ALA A 329 -24.13 8.46 16.40
CA ALA A 329 -24.49 7.28 17.21
C ALA A 329 -24.07 5.95 16.54
N LEU A 330 -24.03 5.90 15.22
CA LEU A 330 -23.55 4.75 14.46
C LEU A 330 -22.02 4.66 14.42
N VAL A 331 -21.27 5.75 14.65
CA VAL A 331 -19.80 5.72 14.61
C VAL A 331 -19.25 4.72 15.65
N ARG A 332 -19.82 4.74 16.86
CA ARG A 332 -19.51 3.76 17.90
C ARG A 332 -19.95 2.35 17.50
N GLN A 333 -21.11 2.19 16.87
CA GLN A 333 -21.60 0.89 16.40
C GLN A 333 -20.71 0.29 15.31
N VAL A 334 -20.21 1.12 14.39
CA VAL A 334 -19.24 0.73 13.36
C VAL A 334 -17.93 0.30 14.02
N ALA A 335 -17.44 1.05 15.01
CA ALA A 335 -16.25 0.66 15.76
C ALA A 335 -16.45 -0.67 16.50
N GLU A 336 -17.60 -0.88 17.14
CA GLU A 336 -17.95 -2.14 17.82
C GLU A 336 -18.12 -3.30 16.83
N HIS A 337 -18.61 -3.04 15.61
CA HIS A 337 -18.75 -4.05 14.58
C HIS A 337 -17.41 -4.50 14.04
N ILE A 338 -16.52 -3.56 13.72
CA ILE A 338 -15.16 -3.87 13.28
C ILE A 338 -14.39 -4.58 14.39
N ASP A 339 -14.56 -4.15 15.63
CA ASP A 339 -13.97 -4.79 16.80
C ASP A 339 -14.42 -6.24 16.94
N ALA A 340 -15.73 -6.50 16.80
CA ALA A 340 -16.29 -7.84 16.83
C ALA A 340 -15.69 -8.75 15.76
N LEU A 341 -15.59 -8.23 14.53
CA LEU A 341 -14.97 -8.93 13.40
C LEU A 341 -13.46 -9.15 13.56
N ALA A 342 -12.74 -8.25 14.24
CA ALA A 342 -11.30 -8.38 14.48
C ALA A 342 -10.97 -9.38 15.59
N THR A 343 -11.88 -9.53 16.56
CA THR A 343 -11.71 -10.31 17.78
C THR A 343 -12.45 -11.65 17.75
N GLU A 344 -13.18 -11.95 16.67
CA GLU A 344 -14.12 -13.09 16.57
C GLU A 344 -15.14 -13.13 17.71
N SER A 345 -15.47 -11.96 18.27
CA SER A 345 -16.49 -11.82 19.30
C SER A 345 -17.88 -11.58 18.66
N PRO A 346 -18.97 -12.04 19.29
CA PRO A 346 -20.31 -11.82 18.74
C PRO A 346 -20.62 -10.33 18.68
N TYR A 347 -20.96 -9.82 17.49
CA TYR A 347 -21.51 -8.48 17.36
C TYR A 347 -22.94 -8.46 17.91
N LEU A 348 -23.16 -7.73 19.01
CA LEU A 348 -24.49 -7.49 19.55
C LEU A 348 -25.05 -6.21 18.92
N SER A 349 -25.92 -6.35 17.93
CA SER A 349 -26.64 -5.20 17.40
C SER A 349 -27.60 -4.62 18.46
N PRO A 350 -27.94 -3.32 18.44
CA PRO A 350 -28.89 -2.73 19.37
C PRO A 350 -30.27 -3.43 19.36
N VAL A 351 -30.64 -4.05 18.24
CA VAL A 351 -31.90 -4.79 18.07
C VAL A 351 -31.90 -6.10 18.87
N HIS A 352 -30.76 -6.80 18.93
CA HIS A 352 -30.60 -8.05 19.70
C HIS A 352 -30.11 -7.82 21.14
N TYR A 353 -29.84 -6.57 21.54
CA TYR A 353 -29.40 -6.24 22.89
C TYR A 353 -30.47 -6.58 23.94
N ALA A 354 -31.75 -6.43 23.60
CA ALA A 354 -32.86 -6.79 24.48
C ALA A 354 -32.98 -8.32 24.69
N GLU A 355 -32.69 -9.11 23.65
CA GLU A 355 -32.78 -10.58 23.69
C GLU A 355 -31.60 -11.22 24.44
N LYS A 356 -30.40 -10.62 24.35
CA LYS A 356 -29.16 -11.11 25.00
C LYS A 356 -28.77 -10.32 26.24
N LYS A 357 -29.71 -9.62 26.85
CA LYS A 357 -29.49 -8.75 28.00
C LYS A 357 -28.89 -9.52 29.19
N SER A 358 -29.33 -10.75 29.45
CA SER A 358 -28.82 -11.55 30.57
C SER A 358 -27.36 -11.98 30.38
N GLU A 359 -26.95 -12.38 29.17
CA GLU A 359 -25.55 -12.70 28.84
C GLU A 359 -24.64 -11.46 28.93
N ALA A 360 -25.18 -10.27 28.65
CA ALA A 360 -24.43 -9.00 28.71
C ALA A 360 -24.34 -8.38 30.12
N GLU A 361 -25.19 -8.82 31.04
CA GLU A 361 -25.22 -8.40 32.44
C GLU A 361 -24.27 -9.23 33.33
N ASP A 362 -23.81 -10.39 32.87
CA ASP A 362 -22.81 -11.20 33.57
C ASP A 362 -21.46 -10.49 33.66
N ALA A 363 -20.93 -10.38 34.88
CA ALA A 363 -19.67 -9.69 35.17
C ALA A 363 -18.48 -10.30 34.41
N ALA A 364 -18.42 -11.64 34.29
CA ALA A 364 -17.37 -12.35 33.56
C ALA A 364 -17.43 -12.10 32.05
N ALA A 365 -18.62 -12.02 31.46
CA ALA A 365 -18.80 -11.68 30.05
C ALA A 365 -18.41 -10.22 29.77
N ARG A 366 -18.73 -9.31 30.70
CA ARG A 366 -18.33 -7.90 30.62
C ARG A 366 -16.81 -7.72 30.76
N GLU A 367 -16.17 -8.42 31.69
CA GLU A 367 -14.72 -8.41 31.89
C GLU A 367 -13.98 -9.00 30.67
N THR A 368 -14.44 -10.14 30.17
CA THR A 368 -13.89 -10.78 28.96
C THR A 368 -14.01 -9.85 27.74
N ARG A 369 -15.13 -9.14 27.58
CA ARG A 369 -15.33 -8.18 26.48
C ARG A 369 -14.47 -6.91 26.65
N LEU A 370 -14.13 -6.51 27.87
CA LEU A 370 -13.19 -5.42 28.11
C LEU A 370 -11.76 -5.83 27.78
N GLN A 371 -11.41 -7.11 27.97
CA GLN A 371 -10.09 -7.66 27.62
C GLN A 371 -9.92 -7.91 26.10
N LEU A 372 -10.96 -8.39 25.42
CA LEU A 372 -10.93 -8.71 23.98
C LEU A 372 -11.29 -7.50 23.10
N ARG A 373 -10.54 -6.40 23.21
CA ARG A 373 -10.69 -5.25 22.31
C ARG A 373 -9.56 -5.20 21.30
N SER A 374 -9.86 -4.75 20.10
CA SER A 374 -8.87 -4.45 19.07
C SER A 374 -8.20 -3.10 19.36
N LYS A 375 -6.94 -2.95 18.93
CA LYS A 375 -6.21 -1.67 19.04
C LYS A 375 -6.93 -0.52 18.33
N GLY A 376 -7.59 -0.81 17.21
CA GLY A 376 -8.40 0.16 16.49
C GLY A 376 -9.59 0.65 17.31
N PHE A 377 -10.26 -0.23 18.05
CA PHE A 377 -11.35 0.14 18.94
C PHE A 377 -10.85 0.99 20.12
N GLU A 378 -9.77 0.59 20.78
CA GLU A 378 -9.15 1.37 21.86
C GLU A 378 -8.79 2.79 21.39
N ALA A 379 -8.13 2.90 20.24
CA ALA A 379 -7.79 4.18 19.63
C ALA A 379 -9.04 5.00 19.28
N ALA A 380 -10.09 4.36 18.76
CA ALA A 380 -11.36 5.04 18.46
C ALA A 380 -12.02 5.61 19.72
N ILE A 381 -12.10 4.83 20.80
CA ILE A 381 -12.70 5.29 22.06
C ILE A 381 -11.92 6.45 22.67
N LEU A 382 -10.58 6.37 22.69
CA LEU A 382 -9.73 7.46 23.17
C LEU A 382 -9.92 8.73 22.33
N ASN A 383 -9.98 8.59 21.00
CA ASN A 383 -10.15 9.72 20.10
C ASN A 383 -11.52 10.38 20.24
N LEU A 384 -12.58 9.57 20.39
CA LEU A 384 -13.93 10.07 20.67
C LEU A 384 -13.98 10.82 22.01
N ALA A 385 -13.33 10.28 23.05
CA ALA A 385 -13.27 10.90 24.37
C ALA A 385 -12.51 12.24 24.38
N THR A 386 -11.50 12.39 23.50
CA THR A 386 -10.69 13.60 23.37
C THR A 386 -11.16 14.55 22.26
N ASN A 387 -12.31 14.25 21.63
CA ASN A 387 -12.88 15.00 20.51
C ASN A 387 -11.91 15.24 19.34
N VAL A 388 -11.09 14.25 19.02
CA VAL A 388 -10.29 14.21 17.79
C VAL A 388 -10.91 13.24 16.78
N PRO A 389 -10.54 13.31 15.48
CA PRO A 389 -11.04 12.37 14.49
C PRO A 389 -10.61 10.93 14.79
N LEU A 390 -11.30 9.96 14.19
CA LEU A 390 -10.90 8.55 14.31
C LEU A 390 -9.60 8.28 13.52
N PRO A 391 -8.91 7.16 13.79
CA PRO A 391 -7.87 6.65 12.91
C PRO A 391 -8.31 6.58 11.45
N SER A 392 -7.40 6.88 10.51
CA SER A 392 -7.71 6.95 9.07
C SER A 392 -8.38 5.68 8.51
N PHE A 393 -8.06 4.52 9.07
CA PHE A 393 -8.69 3.23 8.79
C PHE A 393 -10.24 3.26 8.86
N PHE A 394 -10.84 4.03 9.76
CA PHE A 394 -12.31 4.09 9.90
C PHE A 394 -13.01 4.79 8.72
N TYR A 395 -12.27 5.64 8.00
CA TYR A 395 -12.75 6.44 6.88
C TYR A 395 -12.45 5.81 5.51
N GLN A 396 -11.63 4.76 5.47
CA GLN A 396 -11.30 4.03 4.24
C GLN A 396 -12.51 3.22 3.74
N ASN A 397 -12.58 3.02 2.42
CA ASN A 397 -13.69 2.27 1.81
C ASN A 397 -13.69 0.79 2.20
N GLN A 398 -12.50 0.24 2.47
CA GLN A 398 -12.28 -1.17 2.80
C GLN A 398 -11.57 -1.29 4.14
N ARG A 399 -11.89 -2.35 4.89
CA ARG A 399 -11.50 -2.50 6.31
C ARG A 399 -10.78 -3.80 6.64
N TRP A 400 -10.22 -4.44 5.63
CA TRP A 400 -9.41 -5.65 5.76
C TRP A 400 -8.16 -5.43 6.63
N ARG A 401 -7.47 -4.30 6.52
CA ARG A 401 -6.25 -4.04 7.28
C ARG A 401 -6.54 -3.25 8.54
N LEU A 402 -6.40 -3.91 9.69
CA LEU A 402 -6.71 -3.31 10.98
C LEU A 402 -5.71 -2.20 11.35
N TYR A 403 -6.17 -1.29 12.20
CA TYR A 403 -5.34 -0.23 12.75
C TYR A 403 -4.14 -0.79 13.52
N TYR A 404 -2.96 -0.24 13.24
CA TYR A 404 -1.72 -0.46 13.98
C TYR A 404 -1.02 0.88 14.20
N ASP A 405 -0.23 0.98 15.27
CA ASP A 405 0.57 2.17 15.55
C ASP A 405 1.95 2.06 14.89
N GLU A 406 2.07 2.67 13.73
CA GLU A 406 3.30 2.76 12.95
C GLU A 406 4.48 3.47 13.64
N SER A 407 4.24 4.18 14.74
CA SER A 407 5.32 4.86 15.48
C SER A 407 6.13 3.89 16.35
N LEU A 408 5.61 2.69 16.61
CA LEU A 408 6.29 1.68 17.41
C LEU A 408 7.52 1.15 16.69
N GLN A 409 8.65 1.12 17.41
CA GLN A 409 9.96 0.72 16.88
C GLN A 409 9.96 -0.69 16.28
N LYS A 410 9.15 -1.61 16.83
CA LYS A 410 9.02 -2.99 16.32
C LYS A 410 8.61 -3.07 14.85
N HIS A 411 7.88 -2.08 14.34
CA HIS A 411 7.47 -2.02 12.93
C HIS A 411 8.53 -1.40 12.01
N ALA A 412 9.55 -0.75 12.56
CA ALA A 412 10.61 -0.08 11.79
C ALA A 412 11.84 -0.96 11.54
N GLN A 413 11.95 -2.13 12.19
CA GLN A 413 13.15 -2.97 12.17
C GLN A 413 13.56 -3.48 10.77
N PHE A 414 12.63 -3.50 9.82
CA PHE A 414 12.89 -3.93 8.43
C PHE A 414 13.13 -2.77 7.46
N GLY A 415 13.25 -1.52 7.95
CA GLY A 415 13.65 -0.38 7.12
C GLY A 415 12.70 -0.04 5.96
N ASN A 416 11.40 -0.26 6.13
CA ASN A 416 10.38 -0.15 5.07
C ASN A 416 10.67 -1.05 3.84
N GLU A 417 11.17 -2.26 4.07
CA GLU A 417 11.36 -3.25 3.03
C GLU A 417 10.74 -4.59 3.43
N TYR A 418 10.04 -5.24 2.49
CA TYR A 418 9.55 -6.59 2.70
C TYR A 418 10.67 -7.59 2.45
N ILE A 419 10.65 -8.71 3.16
CA ILE A 419 11.67 -9.75 2.99
C ILE A 419 11.35 -10.56 1.73
N TYR A 420 10.10 -11.00 1.61
CA TYR A 420 9.65 -11.97 0.61
C TYR A 420 8.68 -11.32 -0.39
N ALA A 421 8.97 -11.48 -1.69
CA ALA A 421 8.07 -11.04 -2.77
C ALA A 421 7.05 -12.13 -3.17
N PHE A 422 7.28 -13.36 -2.73
CA PHE A 422 6.47 -14.56 -2.95
C PHE A 422 6.67 -15.52 -1.77
N THR A 423 5.73 -16.43 -1.56
CA THR A 423 5.79 -17.46 -0.51
C THR A 423 6.53 -18.71 -1.02
N TRP A 424 7.28 -19.41 -0.15
CA TRP A 424 8.09 -20.58 -0.52
C TRP A 424 7.39 -21.92 -0.30
N GLU A 425 6.27 -21.88 0.43
CA GLU A 425 5.44 -23.02 0.78
C GLU A 425 4.36 -23.28 -0.27
N ASP A 426 4.08 -24.56 -0.52
CA ASP A 426 2.99 -24.98 -1.40
C ASP A 426 1.63 -24.97 -0.69
N PRO A 427 0.73 -24.03 -1.04
CA PRO A 427 -0.61 -23.99 -0.46
C PRO A 427 -1.49 -25.15 -0.94
N ALA A 428 -1.13 -25.86 -2.02
CA ALA A 428 -1.83 -27.08 -2.41
C ALA A 428 -1.61 -28.20 -1.38
N GLU A 429 -0.39 -28.33 -0.86
CA GLU A 429 -0.09 -29.26 0.24
C GLU A 429 -0.77 -28.83 1.54
N ASP A 430 -0.80 -27.51 1.83
CA ASP A 430 -1.55 -26.98 2.97
C ASP A 430 -3.02 -27.39 2.90
N GLN A 431 -3.66 -27.20 1.73
CA GLN A 431 -5.06 -27.56 1.53
C GLN A 431 -5.29 -29.09 1.64
N ARG A 432 -4.39 -29.91 1.08
CA ARG A 432 -4.48 -31.38 1.14
C ARG A 432 -4.46 -31.88 2.59
N LEU A 433 -3.63 -31.28 3.44
CA LEU A 433 -3.45 -31.68 4.84
C LEU A 433 -4.49 -31.07 5.78
N LEU A 434 -4.83 -29.79 5.58
CA LEU A 434 -5.69 -29.04 6.49
C LEU A 434 -7.17 -29.14 6.14
N ASN A 435 -7.49 -29.45 4.87
CA ASN A 435 -8.85 -29.49 4.33
C ASN A 435 -9.67 -28.26 4.74
N ILE A 436 -9.16 -27.06 4.40
CA ILE A 436 -9.80 -25.79 4.77
C ILE A 436 -11.14 -25.68 4.06
N GLY A 437 -12.18 -25.32 4.80
CA GLY A 437 -13.54 -25.13 4.30
C GLY A 437 -14.25 -23.90 4.90
N PRO A 438 -15.54 -23.71 4.56
CA PRO A 438 -16.30 -22.50 4.92
C PRO A 438 -16.49 -22.26 6.42
N ASP A 439 -16.39 -23.28 7.25
CA ASP A 439 -16.53 -23.15 8.71
C ASP A 439 -15.22 -22.79 9.42
N ASP A 440 -14.11 -22.77 8.69
CA ASP A 440 -12.79 -22.54 9.27
C ASP A 440 -12.50 -21.07 9.57
N VAL A 441 -11.84 -20.85 10.70
CA VAL A 441 -11.19 -19.59 11.07
C VAL A 441 -9.70 -19.83 10.98
N VAL A 442 -9.09 -19.29 9.92
CA VAL A 442 -7.69 -19.51 9.57
C VAL A 442 -6.84 -18.39 10.16
N PHE A 443 -5.88 -18.74 11.01
CA PHE A 443 -4.83 -17.84 11.47
C PHE A 443 -3.54 -18.15 10.71
N ALA A 444 -3.00 -17.21 9.94
CA ALA A 444 -1.84 -17.47 9.09
C ALA A 444 -0.84 -16.33 9.12
N ILE A 445 0.45 -16.65 9.02
CA ILE A 445 1.46 -15.64 8.73
C ILE A 445 1.18 -14.99 7.35
N THR A 446 1.29 -13.67 7.24
CA THR A 446 1.02 -13.00 5.95
C THR A 446 2.07 -13.37 4.92
N SER A 447 3.37 -13.26 5.26
CA SER A 447 4.47 -13.41 4.30
C SER A 447 4.22 -12.54 3.05
N ALA A 448 4.35 -13.08 1.84
CA ALA A 448 4.02 -12.34 0.61
C ALA A 448 2.51 -12.26 0.30
N GLY A 449 1.66 -12.91 1.10
CA GLY A 449 0.21 -12.99 0.92
C GLY A 449 -0.27 -14.08 -0.04
N ASP A 450 0.62 -14.88 -0.63
CA ASP A 450 0.23 -15.89 -1.64
C ASP A 450 -0.63 -17.01 -1.02
N ASN A 451 -0.22 -17.56 0.12
CA ASN A 451 -0.98 -18.63 0.78
C ASN A 451 -2.31 -18.11 1.32
N VAL A 452 -2.34 -16.89 1.87
CA VAL A 452 -3.57 -16.21 2.32
C VAL A 452 -4.60 -16.12 1.17
N LEU A 453 -4.15 -15.75 -0.03
CA LEU A 453 -5.02 -15.66 -1.20
C LEU A 453 -5.47 -17.03 -1.70
N ASN A 454 -4.62 -18.07 -1.59
CA ASN A 454 -5.03 -19.44 -1.90
C ASN A 454 -6.07 -19.96 -0.90
N TYR A 455 -5.90 -19.72 0.41
CA TYR A 455 -6.89 -20.09 1.42
C TYR A 455 -8.23 -19.39 1.16
N ALA A 456 -8.21 -18.13 0.72
CA ALA A 456 -9.43 -17.39 0.36
C ALA A 456 -10.23 -18.04 -0.78
N LEU A 457 -9.61 -18.84 -1.65
CA LEU A 457 -10.32 -19.60 -2.71
C LEU A 457 -11.30 -20.62 -2.13
N HIS A 458 -11.00 -21.15 -0.94
CA HIS A 458 -11.84 -22.11 -0.23
C HIS A 458 -12.95 -21.44 0.60
N ARG A 459 -13.02 -20.11 0.57
CA ARG A 459 -14.01 -19.28 1.26
C ARG A 459 -14.19 -19.63 2.75
N PRO A 460 -13.10 -19.74 3.54
CA PRO A 460 -13.24 -19.90 4.99
C PRO A 460 -14.02 -18.73 5.59
N ARG A 461 -14.63 -18.97 6.75
CA ARG A 461 -15.41 -17.96 7.47
C ARG A 461 -14.60 -16.69 7.70
N SER A 462 -13.35 -16.83 8.13
CA SER A 462 -12.43 -15.70 8.28
C SER A 462 -10.96 -16.13 8.15
N ILE A 463 -10.13 -15.19 7.74
CA ILE A 463 -8.67 -15.35 7.65
C ILE A 463 -8.01 -14.19 8.40
N HIS A 464 -7.25 -14.52 9.45
CA HIS A 464 -6.39 -13.61 10.19
C HIS A 464 -4.97 -13.74 9.63
N ALA A 465 -4.61 -12.85 8.70
CA ALA A 465 -3.26 -12.74 8.16
C ALA A 465 -2.42 -11.84 9.10
N VAL A 466 -1.33 -12.36 9.65
CA VAL A 466 -0.54 -11.68 10.69
C VAL A 466 0.91 -11.55 10.26
N ASP A 467 1.46 -10.34 10.37
CA ASP A 467 2.88 -10.09 10.13
C ASP A 467 3.38 -8.89 10.93
N LEU A 468 4.59 -8.99 11.48
CA LEU A 468 5.20 -7.91 12.21
C LEU A 468 5.69 -6.78 11.29
N ASN A 469 6.08 -7.13 10.05
CA ASN A 469 6.58 -6.22 9.04
C ASN A 469 5.40 -5.57 8.28
N PRO A 470 5.16 -4.25 8.44
CA PRO A 470 4.06 -3.58 7.74
C PRO A 470 4.14 -3.68 6.21
N THR A 471 5.33 -3.87 5.65
CA THR A 471 5.54 -3.91 4.19
C THR A 471 5.16 -5.23 3.55
N GLN A 472 5.20 -6.35 4.30
CA GLN A 472 4.61 -7.61 3.87
C GLN A 472 3.10 -7.47 3.75
N ASN A 473 2.48 -6.83 4.74
CA ASN A 473 1.05 -6.49 4.70
C ASN A 473 0.71 -5.49 3.58
N HIS A 474 1.61 -4.56 3.22
CA HIS A 474 1.43 -3.69 2.03
C HIS A 474 1.34 -4.50 0.73
N LEU A 475 2.07 -5.61 0.61
CA LEU A 475 2.06 -6.48 -0.57
C LEU A 475 0.77 -7.31 -0.65
N LEU A 476 0.32 -7.89 0.46
CA LEU A 476 -1.00 -8.55 0.51
C LEU A 476 -2.11 -7.55 0.13
N GLU A 477 -2.09 -6.35 0.71
CA GLU A 477 -3.09 -5.31 0.45
C GLU A 477 -3.11 -4.87 -1.03
N LEU A 478 -1.93 -4.80 -1.68
CA LEU A 478 -1.85 -4.52 -3.11
C LEU A 478 -2.46 -5.62 -3.98
N LYS A 479 -2.19 -6.90 -3.64
CA LYS A 479 -2.77 -8.05 -4.36
C LYS A 479 -4.29 -8.07 -4.24
N VAL A 480 -4.78 -7.85 -3.02
CA VAL A 480 -6.21 -7.78 -2.71
C VAL A 480 -6.88 -6.61 -3.46
N ALA A 481 -6.28 -5.42 -3.42
CA ALA A 481 -6.77 -4.27 -4.20
C ALA A 481 -6.80 -4.55 -5.71
N ALA A 482 -5.84 -5.29 -6.24
CA ALA A 482 -5.81 -5.68 -7.64
C ALA A 482 -6.96 -6.62 -8.02
N PHE A 483 -7.31 -7.60 -7.18
CA PHE A 483 -8.48 -8.45 -7.44
C PHE A 483 -9.79 -7.67 -7.44
N CYS A 484 -9.91 -6.62 -6.62
CA CYS A 484 -11.13 -5.82 -6.57
C CYS A 484 -11.26 -4.77 -7.68
N ALA A 485 -10.15 -4.33 -8.29
CA ALA A 485 -10.13 -3.18 -9.19
C ALA A 485 -9.64 -3.46 -10.61
N LEU A 486 -8.89 -4.54 -10.84
CA LEU A 486 -8.20 -4.82 -12.11
C LEU A 486 -8.80 -6.03 -12.82
N SER A 487 -8.57 -6.10 -14.14
CA SER A 487 -8.85 -7.32 -14.91
C SER A 487 -7.78 -8.38 -14.64
N HIS A 488 -8.08 -9.64 -14.98
CA HIS A 488 -7.09 -10.73 -14.89
C HIS A 488 -5.79 -10.41 -15.62
N GLU A 489 -5.85 -9.75 -16.79
CA GLU A 489 -4.66 -9.37 -17.56
C GLU A 489 -3.75 -8.41 -16.79
N ASP A 490 -4.31 -7.35 -16.19
CA ASP A 490 -3.54 -6.38 -15.41
C ASP A 490 -3.00 -7.03 -14.12
N THR A 491 -3.80 -7.88 -13.46
CA THR A 491 -3.37 -8.68 -12.30
C THR A 491 -2.23 -9.64 -12.66
N TRP A 492 -2.30 -10.30 -13.82
CA TRP A 492 -1.28 -11.22 -14.31
C TRP A 492 0.01 -10.50 -14.67
N LYS A 493 -0.04 -9.31 -15.27
CA LYS A 493 1.16 -8.50 -15.48
C LYS A 493 1.83 -8.15 -14.14
N LEU A 494 1.07 -7.70 -13.15
CA LEU A 494 1.61 -7.33 -11.84
C LEU A 494 2.22 -8.52 -11.09
N PHE A 495 1.51 -9.66 -10.99
CA PHE A 495 1.89 -10.77 -10.10
C PHE A 495 2.14 -12.10 -10.80
N GLY A 496 1.99 -12.17 -12.12
CA GLY A 496 2.46 -13.29 -12.94
C GLY A 496 3.82 -12.96 -13.53
N GLU A 497 3.89 -11.84 -14.26
CA GLU A 497 5.13 -11.34 -14.86
C GLU A 497 6.01 -10.53 -13.89
N GLY A 498 5.43 -10.04 -12.79
CA GLY A 498 6.12 -9.17 -11.84
C GLY A 498 6.33 -7.74 -12.34
N ARG A 499 5.71 -7.34 -13.46
CA ARG A 499 6.01 -6.09 -14.17
C ARG A 499 4.79 -5.48 -14.83
N HIS A 500 4.65 -4.16 -14.69
CA HIS A 500 3.59 -3.42 -15.34
C HIS A 500 4.07 -1.99 -15.65
N PRO A 501 4.17 -1.58 -16.93
CA PRO A 501 4.69 -0.26 -17.32
C PRO A 501 3.83 0.88 -16.76
N GLU A 502 2.51 0.71 -16.74
CA GLU A 502 1.56 1.71 -16.25
C GLU A 502 1.20 1.55 -14.77
N PHE A 503 2.05 0.91 -13.95
CA PHE A 503 1.71 0.62 -12.54
C PHE A 503 1.32 1.87 -11.76
N ARG A 504 2.07 2.98 -11.91
CA ARG A 504 1.73 4.25 -11.25
C ARG A 504 0.33 4.73 -11.62
N ASN A 505 -0.03 4.65 -12.89
CA ASN A 505 -1.34 5.08 -13.37
C ASN A 505 -2.47 4.17 -12.85
N LEU A 506 -2.24 2.86 -12.76
CA LEU A 506 -3.17 1.92 -12.11
C LEU A 506 -3.31 2.21 -10.61
N LEU A 507 -2.19 2.48 -9.94
CA LEU A 507 -2.14 2.80 -8.52
C LEU A 507 -3.01 4.01 -8.19
N LEU A 508 -2.87 5.10 -8.94
CA LEU A 508 -3.62 6.34 -8.73
C LEU A 508 -5.11 6.21 -9.13
N ASN A 509 -5.42 5.64 -10.30
CA ASN A 509 -6.79 5.63 -10.84
C ASN A 509 -7.69 4.50 -10.36
N LYS A 510 -7.12 3.31 -10.10
CA LYS A 510 -7.90 2.08 -9.89
C LYS A 510 -7.69 1.48 -8.50
N LEU A 511 -6.43 1.44 -8.02
CA LEU A 511 -6.11 0.74 -6.77
C LEU A 511 -6.27 1.62 -5.52
N SER A 512 -6.06 2.93 -5.63
CA SER A 512 -6.12 3.86 -4.49
C SER A 512 -7.40 3.79 -3.63
N PRO A 513 -8.62 3.51 -4.16
CA PRO A 513 -9.81 3.36 -3.32
C PRO A 513 -9.82 2.13 -2.41
N TYR A 514 -8.94 1.16 -2.66
CA TYR A 514 -8.89 -0.15 -1.99
C TYR A 514 -7.67 -0.31 -1.07
N LEU A 515 -6.79 0.69 -1.02
CA LEU A 515 -5.56 0.67 -0.22
C LEU A 515 -5.68 1.55 1.01
N SER A 516 -5.10 1.10 2.11
CA SER A 516 -4.83 1.95 3.26
C SER A 516 -3.86 3.08 2.91
N SER A 517 -3.99 4.20 3.60
CA SER A 517 -3.17 5.39 3.36
C SER A 517 -1.67 5.10 3.40
N ARG A 518 -1.21 4.26 4.34
CA ARG A 518 0.20 3.86 4.42
C ARG A 518 0.65 2.93 3.29
N ALA A 519 -0.15 1.94 2.91
CA ALA A 519 0.20 1.09 1.77
C ALA A 519 0.23 1.88 0.47
N PHE A 520 -0.72 2.81 0.29
CA PHE A 520 -0.75 3.67 -0.89
C PHE A 520 0.51 4.53 -1.01
N GLN A 521 0.92 5.24 0.06
CA GLN A 521 2.19 5.98 0.09
C GLN A 521 3.38 5.08 -0.24
N TYR A 522 3.47 3.90 0.40
CA TYR A 522 4.55 2.95 0.15
C TYR A 522 4.67 2.58 -1.33
N TRP A 523 3.55 2.22 -1.98
CA TRP A 523 3.57 1.85 -3.39
C TRP A 523 3.78 3.03 -4.34
N LEU A 524 3.41 4.25 -3.92
CA LEU A 524 3.69 5.47 -4.67
C LEU A 524 5.19 5.76 -4.72
N ASP A 525 5.88 5.57 -3.60
CA ASP A 525 7.33 5.71 -3.48
C ASP A 525 8.07 4.58 -4.22
N ASN A 526 7.47 3.40 -4.27
CA ASN A 526 8.05 2.18 -4.86
C ASN A 526 7.46 1.80 -6.22
N THR A 527 6.99 2.78 -7.00
CA THR A 527 6.47 2.52 -8.36
C THR A 527 7.48 1.84 -9.30
N SER A 528 8.77 2.05 -9.04
CA SER A 528 9.87 1.42 -9.78
C SER A 528 9.92 -0.10 -9.65
N THR A 529 9.32 -0.69 -8.60
CA THR A 529 9.24 -2.14 -8.39
C THR A 529 8.66 -2.85 -9.62
N PHE A 530 7.59 -2.31 -10.21
CA PHE A 530 6.92 -2.94 -11.35
C PHE A 530 7.36 -2.40 -12.72
N THR A 531 8.00 -1.23 -12.78
CA THR A 531 8.43 -0.63 -14.05
C THR A 531 9.89 -0.94 -14.39
N SER A 532 10.72 -1.23 -13.38
CA SER A 532 12.12 -1.61 -13.58
C SER A 532 12.26 -2.93 -14.35
N ARG A 533 13.46 -3.18 -14.88
CA ARG A 533 13.75 -4.39 -15.66
C ARG A 533 13.64 -5.68 -14.84
N GLY A 534 13.95 -5.62 -13.54
CA GLY A 534 13.94 -6.79 -12.65
C GLY A 534 12.53 -7.19 -12.18
N GLY A 535 11.61 -6.23 -12.10
CA GLY A 535 10.26 -6.48 -11.59
C GLY A 535 10.20 -6.80 -10.10
N LEU A 536 9.00 -7.18 -9.66
CA LEU A 536 8.65 -7.53 -8.27
C LEU A 536 9.54 -8.64 -7.68
N TYR A 537 9.94 -9.62 -8.49
CA TYR A 537 10.69 -10.79 -8.00
C TYR A 537 12.19 -10.53 -7.85
N GLU A 538 12.62 -9.31 -8.14
CA GLU A 538 14.00 -8.83 -7.95
C GLU A 538 14.06 -7.63 -6.99
N THR A 539 13.08 -7.51 -6.09
CA THR A 539 12.97 -6.54 -4.99
C THR A 539 12.80 -7.25 -3.64
N GLY A 540 12.77 -6.47 -2.55
CA GLY A 540 12.78 -7.02 -1.18
C GLY A 540 14.11 -7.65 -0.77
N GLY A 541 14.14 -8.31 0.40
CA GLY A 541 15.32 -9.03 0.90
C GLY A 541 15.80 -10.13 -0.07
N THR A 542 14.86 -10.93 -0.59
CA THR A 542 15.13 -12.04 -1.52
C THR A 542 15.83 -11.61 -2.81
N ARG A 543 15.79 -10.32 -3.19
CA ARG A 543 16.49 -9.80 -4.38
C ARG A 543 17.97 -10.12 -4.39
N ILE A 544 18.62 -10.15 -3.22
CA ILE A 544 20.07 -10.31 -3.12
C ILE A 544 20.43 -11.70 -3.64
N ALA A 545 19.75 -12.73 -3.16
CA ALA A 545 19.95 -14.12 -3.59
C ALA A 545 19.60 -14.29 -5.07
N VAL A 546 18.43 -13.83 -5.50
CA VAL A 546 17.97 -13.97 -6.89
C VAL A 546 18.91 -13.27 -7.88
N LYS A 547 19.31 -12.02 -7.60
CA LYS A 547 20.21 -11.27 -8.48
C LYS A 547 21.61 -11.85 -8.51
N LEU A 548 22.14 -12.30 -7.36
CA LEU A 548 23.46 -12.93 -7.29
C LEU A 548 23.49 -14.22 -8.11
N SER A 549 22.50 -15.10 -7.95
CA SER A 549 22.41 -16.33 -8.73
C SER A 549 22.28 -16.06 -10.23
N LYS A 550 21.42 -15.12 -10.65
CA LYS A 550 21.30 -14.73 -12.07
C LYS A 550 22.56 -14.07 -12.61
N TRP A 551 23.29 -13.30 -11.80
CA TRP A 551 24.57 -12.73 -12.20
C TRP A 551 25.63 -13.81 -12.39
N LEU A 552 25.73 -14.75 -11.45
CA LEU A 552 26.66 -15.89 -11.53
C LEU A 552 26.39 -16.77 -12.76
N PHE A 553 25.12 -17.10 -13.04
CA PHE A 553 24.75 -17.87 -14.23
C PHE A 553 25.02 -17.12 -15.55
N ARG A 554 25.05 -15.78 -15.53
CA ARG A 554 25.47 -15.00 -16.69
C ARG A 554 26.99 -15.02 -16.85
N LEU A 555 27.72 -14.79 -15.77
CA LEU A 555 29.19 -14.79 -15.75
C LEU A 555 29.76 -16.13 -16.24
N LEU A 556 29.18 -17.24 -15.80
CA LEU A 556 29.62 -18.60 -16.15
C LEU A 556 29.01 -19.14 -17.45
N GLY A 557 28.24 -18.33 -18.19
CA GLY A 557 27.61 -18.76 -19.45
C GLY A 557 26.48 -19.80 -19.31
N LEU A 558 26.03 -20.09 -18.09
CA LEU A 558 25.02 -21.13 -17.79
C LEU A 558 23.57 -20.67 -17.97
N SER A 559 23.33 -19.40 -18.27
CA SER A 559 21.98 -18.84 -18.42
C SER A 559 21.12 -19.59 -19.45
N ARG A 560 21.73 -20.13 -20.51
CA ARG A 560 21.04 -20.96 -21.51
C ARG A 560 20.63 -22.33 -20.93
N GLU A 561 21.50 -22.95 -20.15
CA GLU A 561 21.23 -24.26 -19.54
C GLU A 561 20.14 -24.14 -18.46
N VAL A 562 20.13 -23.06 -17.67
CA VAL A 562 19.03 -22.76 -16.73
C VAL A 562 17.69 -22.68 -17.48
N ARG A 563 17.63 -21.95 -18.60
CA ARG A 563 16.41 -21.87 -19.40
C ARG A 563 16.00 -23.22 -19.97
N ARG A 564 16.95 -24.02 -20.47
CA ARG A 564 16.69 -25.38 -20.97
C ARG A 564 16.14 -26.29 -19.88
N MET A 565 16.69 -26.21 -18.66
CA MET A 565 16.22 -26.97 -17.50
C MET A 565 14.76 -26.60 -17.17
N CYS A 566 14.45 -25.30 -17.06
CA CYS A 566 13.09 -24.83 -16.77
C CYS A 566 12.08 -25.07 -17.92
N SER A 567 12.55 -25.38 -19.13
CA SER A 567 11.71 -25.71 -20.29
C SER A 567 11.73 -27.19 -20.66
N ALA A 568 12.40 -28.04 -19.88
CA ALA A 568 12.53 -29.46 -20.16
C ALA A 568 11.14 -30.11 -20.14
N LYS A 569 10.89 -31.04 -21.09
CA LYS A 569 9.58 -31.71 -21.18
C LYS A 569 9.48 -32.95 -20.30
N THR A 570 10.61 -33.47 -19.82
CA THR A 570 10.68 -34.71 -19.04
C THR A 570 11.66 -34.55 -17.88
N LEU A 571 11.40 -35.25 -16.78
CA LEU A 571 12.32 -35.32 -15.65
C LEU A 571 13.69 -35.87 -16.07
N ARG A 572 13.74 -36.82 -17.01
CA ARG A 572 15.00 -37.38 -17.52
C ARG A 572 15.90 -36.30 -18.13
N GLU A 573 15.34 -35.44 -18.99
CA GLU A 573 16.06 -34.32 -19.58
C GLU A 573 16.51 -33.30 -18.53
N GLN A 574 15.61 -32.93 -17.61
CA GLN A 574 15.90 -32.00 -16.52
C GLN A 574 17.06 -32.50 -15.64
N ARG A 575 16.99 -33.77 -15.20
CA ARG A 575 18.03 -34.45 -14.40
C ARG A 575 19.37 -34.48 -15.13
N ALA A 576 19.37 -34.76 -16.44
CA ALA A 576 20.59 -34.76 -17.23
C ALA A 576 21.26 -33.37 -17.24
N ILE A 577 20.49 -32.30 -17.45
CA ILE A 577 21.01 -30.92 -17.42
C ILE A 577 21.53 -30.55 -16.03
N TRP A 578 20.76 -30.86 -14.98
CA TRP A 578 21.13 -30.60 -13.59
C TRP A 578 22.46 -31.25 -13.24
N ARG A 579 22.54 -32.58 -13.35
CA ARG A 579 23.71 -33.37 -12.93
C ARG A 579 24.97 -33.03 -13.72
N THR A 580 24.86 -32.74 -15.01
CA THR A 580 26.04 -32.53 -15.88
C THR A 580 26.50 -31.07 -15.98
N ARG A 581 25.59 -30.08 -15.89
CA ARG A 581 25.92 -28.67 -16.19
C ARG A 581 25.76 -27.74 -14.99
N LEU A 582 24.68 -27.88 -14.23
CA LEU A 582 24.31 -26.88 -13.22
C LEU A 582 24.76 -27.26 -11.81
N ARG A 583 24.49 -28.50 -11.38
CA ARG A 583 24.82 -29.02 -10.05
C ARG A 583 26.30 -28.84 -9.68
N PRO A 584 27.29 -29.14 -10.54
CA PRO A 584 28.71 -28.98 -10.19
C PRO A 584 29.12 -27.53 -9.89
N VAL A 585 28.35 -26.57 -10.41
CA VAL A 585 28.61 -25.14 -10.23
C VAL A 585 27.81 -24.58 -9.05
N VAL A 586 26.51 -24.87 -9.00
CA VAL A 586 25.61 -24.38 -7.94
C VAL A 586 26.00 -24.94 -6.58
N LEU A 587 26.33 -26.24 -6.52
CA LEU A 587 26.68 -26.94 -5.27
C LEU A 587 28.21 -27.08 -5.08
N ASN A 588 29.01 -26.23 -5.74
CA ASN A 588 30.44 -26.21 -5.53
C ASN A 588 30.74 -25.84 -4.07
N LYS A 589 31.43 -26.75 -3.34
CA LYS A 589 31.72 -26.60 -1.91
C LYS A 589 32.34 -25.23 -1.56
N TYR A 590 33.28 -24.72 -2.35
CA TYR A 590 33.94 -23.45 -2.05
C TYR A 590 33.01 -22.25 -2.23
N LEU A 591 32.19 -22.26 -3.27
CA LEU A 591 31.20 -21.21 -3.51
C LEU A 591 30.13 -21.24 -2.42
N SER A 592 29.60 -22.43 -2.11
CA SER A 592 28.63 -22.62 -1.02
C SER A 592 29.22 -22.15 0.30
N TYR A 593 30.46 -22.50 0.65
CA TYR A 593 31.09 -22.06 1.90
C TYR A 593 31.25 -20.54 1.98
N LEU A 594 31.55 -19.85 0.86
CA LEU A 594 31.67 -18.40 0.82
C LEU A 594 30.33 -17.69 1.06
N VAL A 595 29.26 -18.17 0.41
CA VAL A 595 27.91 -17.59 0.51
C VAL A 595 27.28 -17.92 1.88
N VAL A 596 27.47 -19.15 2.34
CA VAL A 596 26.88 -19.70 3.56
C VAL A 596 27.58 -19.21 4.85
N ALA A 597 28.89 -18.95 4.81
CA ALA A 597 29.60 -18.47 6.00
C ALA A 597 29.20 -17.05 6.42
N ASN A 598 28.47 -16.31 5.58
CA ASN A 598 28.07 -14.94 5.87
C ASN A 598 26.66 -14.89 6.49
N GLN A 599 26.59 -14.80 7.82
CA GLN A 599 25.34 -14.64 8.57
C GLN A 599 24.50 -13.46 8.09
N GLN A 600 25.16 -12.35 7.75
CA GLN A 600 24.46 -11.16 7.27
C GLN A 600 23.85 -11.38 5.89
N PHE A 601 24.46 -12.22 5.04
CA PHE A 601 23.87 -12.66 3.79
C PHE A 601 22.65 -13.56 4.02
N LEU A 602 22.77 -14.58 4.87
CA LEU A 602 21.65 -15.49 5.18
C LEU A 602 20.42 -14.72 5.70
N TRP A 603 20.62 -13.80 6.63
CA TRP A 603 19.54 -12.96 7.14
C TRP A 603 18.98 -12.02 6.08
N ARG A 604 19.84 -11.20 5.42
CA ARG A 604 19.36 -10.17 4.48
C ARG A 604 18.82 -10.73 3.17
N ALA A 605 19.34 -11.85 2.70
CA ALA A 605 19.04 -12.41 1.38
C ALA A 605 18.02 -13.56 1.44
N LEU A 606 18.01 -14.34 2.52
CA LEU A 606 17.17 -15.54 2.64
C LEU A 606 16.24 -15.48 3.85
N GLY A 607 16.35 -14.47 4.73
CA GLY A 607 15.53 -14.36 5.93
C GLY A 607 15.82 -15.42 6.99
N VAL A 608 16.99 -16.08 6.93
CA VAL A 608 17.36 -17.17 7.85
C VAL A 608 18.06 -16.59 9.09
N PRO A 609 17.45 -16.65 10.29
CA PRO A 609 18.06 -16.18 11.54
C PRO A 609 19.12 -17.17 12.06
N THR A 610 19.88 -16.72 13.05
CA THR A 610 20.94 -17.53 13.69
C THR A 610 20.40 -18.82 14.27
N ASN A 611 19.27 -18.78 14.99
CA ASN A 611 18.71 -19.96 15.66
C ASN A 611 18.33 -21.07 14.66
N GLN A 612 17.66 -20.71 13.56
CA GLN A 612 17.33 -21.65 12.47
C GLN A 612 18.59 -22.25 11.83
N ARG A 613 19.64 -21.44 11.63
CA ARG A 613 20.93 -21.91 11.09
C ARG A 613 21.61 -22.91 12.03
N ASP A 614 21.52 -22.65 13.33
CA ASP A 614 22.16 -23.49 14.35
C ASP A 614 21.44 -24.85 14.42
N MET A 615 20.11 -24.89 14.29
CA MET A 615 19.35 -26.15 14.13
C MET A 615 19.85 -27.01 12.95
N ILE A 616 20.06 -26.40 11.77
CA ILE A 616 20.61 -27.10 10.60
C ILE A 616 22.02 -27.64 10.89
N THR A 617 22.82 -26.87 11.64
CA THR A 617 24.18 -27.26 12.00
C THR A 617 24.16 -28.46 12.95
N ASP A 618 23.29 -28.44 13.96
CA ASP A 618 23.13 -29.49 14.96
C ASP A 618 22.66 -30.81 14.34
N ASP A 619 21.71 -30.78 13.40
CA ASP A 619 21.30 -31.97 12.66
C ASP A 619 22.46 -32.57 11.86
N GLY A 620 23.27 -31.71 11.24
CA GLY A 620 24.47 -32.14 10.53
C GLY A 620 25.55 -32.72 11.45
N ILE A 621 25.71 -32.19 12.67
CA ILE A 621 26.56 -32.77 13.72
C ILE A 621 26.04 -34.16 14.04
N ALA A 622 24.76 -34.29 14.41
CA ALA A 622 24.14 -35.54 14.83
C ALA A 622 24.27 -36.62 13.75
N ALA A 623 24.00 -36.28 12.49
CA ALA A 623 24.16 -37.20 11.36
C ALA A 623 25.63 -37.62 11.13
N SER A 624 26.57 -36.69 11.30
CA SER A 624 28.00 -36.98 11.11
C SER A 624 28.53 -37.90 12.22
N VAL A 625 28.13 -37.64 13.47
CA VAL A 625 28.43 -38.50 14.63
C VAL A 625 27.87 -39.90 14.43
N ALA A 626 26.61 -40.03 14.00
CA ALA A 626 25.99 -41.33 13.71
C ALA A 626 26.73 -42.12 12.61
N SER A 627 27.35 -41.42 11.64
CA SER A 627 28.11 -42.02 10.55
C SER A 627 29.61 -42.23 10.82
N GLY A 628 30.11 -41.91 12.02
CA GLY A 628 31.54 -42.04 12.37
C GLY A 628 32.47 -41.05 11.66
N GLY A 629 31.95 -39.94 11.13
CA GLY A 629 32.69 -38.96 10.33
C GLY A 629 33.25 -37.77 11.13
N ALA A 630 34.19 -37.04 10.52
CA ALA A 630 34.68 -35.76 11.04
C ALA A 630 33.67 -34.62 10.78
N PHE A 631 33.62 -33.64 11.67
CA PHE A 631 32.60 -32.59 11.66
C PHE A 631 33.08 -31.24 11.10
N SER A 632 32.23 -30.57 10.31
CA SER A 632 32.31 -29.15 10.03
C SER A 632 30.92 -28.53 9.86
N ALA A 633 30.63 -27.43 10.56
CA ALA A 633 29.36 -26.69 10.42
C ALA A 633 29.09 -26.24 8.96
N LYS A 634 30.16 -25.96 8.20
CA LYS A 634 30.06 -25.62 6.78
C LYS A 634 29.59 -26.80 5.93
N GLU A 635 29.99 -28.03 6.30
CA GLU A 635 29.56 -29.25 5.62
C GLU A 635 28.11 -29.61 5.95
N ALA A 636 27.66 -29.39 7.18
CA ALA A 636 26.26 -29.56 7.58
C ALA A 636 25.33 -28.69 6.71
N MET A 637 25.64 -27.39 6.61
CA MET A 637 24.84 -26.48 5.80
C MET A 637 24.95 -26.76 4.29
N TRP A 638 26.12 -27.17 3.79
CA TRP A 638 26.23 -27.60 2.39
C TRP A 638 25.37 -28.84 2.12
N LYS A 639 25.36 -29.83 3.02
CA LYS A 639 24.46 -31.00 2.94
C LYS A 639 23.00 -30.58 2.98
N TYR A 640 22.61 -29.62 3.83
CA TYR A 640 21.26 -29.08 3.85
C TYR A 640 20.87 -28.50 2.48
N VAL A 641 21.69 -27.61 1.91
CA VAL A 641 21.45 -27.04 0.57
C VAL A 641 21.34 -28.12 -0.52
N VAL A 642 22.18 -29.16 -0.46
CA VAL A 642 22.11 -30.32 -1.38
C VAL A 642 20.77 -31.04 -1.21
N ASN A 643 20.39 -31.36 0.03
CA ASN A 643 19.15 -32.05 0.36
C ASN A 643 17.89 -31.20 0.10
N THR A 644 18.01 -29.88 0.01
CA THR A 644 16.94 -29.00 -0.44
C THR A 644 16.85 -28.96 -1.98
N LEU A 645 17.98 -28.77 -2.67
CA LEU A 645 17.97 -28.48 -4.12
C LEU A 645 17.94 -29.73 -5.01
N ASP A 646 18.60 -30.82 -4.63
CA ASP A 646 18.61 -32.04 -5.44
C ASP A 646 17.18 -32.62 -5.56
N PRO A 647 16.40 -32.84 -4.48
CA PRO A 647 15.05 -33.38 -4.60
C PRO A 647 14.10 -32.52 -5.44
N VAL A 648 14.24 -31.19 -5.38
CA VAL A 648 13.46 -30.27 -6.22
C VAL A 648 13.66 -30.59 -7.70
N VAL A 649 14.92 -30.69 -8.15
CA VAL A 649 15.22 -30.88 -9.57
C VAL A 649 15.13 -32.35 -9.98
N GLU A 650 15.31 -33.28 -9.05
CA GLU A 650 15.23 -34.71 -9.32
C GLU A 650 13.80 -35.24 -9.29
N ASN A 651 12.92 -34.73 -8.44
CA ASN A 651 11.59 -35.31 -8.22
C ASN A 651 10.44 -34.46 -8.79
N THR A 652 10.65 -33.16 -9.03
CA THR A 652 9.59 -32.28 -9.56
C THR A 652 10.00 -31.67 -10.90
N LEU A 653 9.05 -31.53 -11.83
CA LEU A 653 9.33 -30.93 -13.13
C LEU A 653 9.18 -29.40 -13.01
N LEU A 654 10.27 -28.67 -13.19
CA LEU A 654 10.28 -27.20 -13.03
C LEU A 654 9.39 -26.48 -14.05
N ARG A 655 9.02 -27.17 -15.14
CA ARG A 655 8.24 -26.56 -16.22
C ARG A 655 6.80 -26.27 -15.80
N ASP A 656 6.14 -27.23 -15.14
CA ASP A 656 4.70 -27.26 -14.88
C ASP A 656 4.34 -27.48 -13.39
N SER A 657 5.17 -28.19 -12.61
CA SER A 657 4.82 -28.54 -11.23
C SER A 657 5.48 -27.68 -10.15
N ASN A 658 6.63 -27.05 -10.41
CA ASN A 658 7.38 -26.33 -9.37
C ASN A 658 7.64 -24.86 -9.72
N TYR A 659 6.63 -24.03 -9.47
CA TYR A 659 6.69 -22.61 -9.81
C TYR A 659 7.62 -21.79 -8.90
N PHE A 660 7.91 -22.24 -7.67
CA PHE A 660 8.75 -21.54 -6.69
C PHE A 660 10.19 -21.36 -7.17
N TYR A 661 10.85 -22.47 -7.48
CA TYR A 661 12.24 -22.44 -7.94
C TYR A 661 12.34 -21.91 -9.36
N ARG A 662 11.33 -22.22 -10.19
CA ARG A 662 11.22 -21.66 -11.53
C ARG A 662 11.16 -20.13 -11.50
N LEU A 663 10.40 -19.54 -10.56
CA LEU A 663 10.31 -18.11 -10.37
C LEU A 663 11.67 -17.51 -10.01
N CYS A 664 12.42 -18.12 -9.08
CA CYS A 664 13.76 -17.65 -8.73
C CYS A 664 14.71 -17.63 -9.93
N LEU A 665 14.63 -18.64 -10.78
CA LEU A 665 15.50 -18.78 -11.95
C LEU A 665 15.11 -17.83 -13.10
N LEU A 666 13.82 -17.67 -13.36
CA LEU A 666 13.32 -16.93 -14.52
C LEU A 666 12.82 -15.51 -14.21
N GLY A 667 12.51 -15.21 -12.95
CA GLY A 667 11.96 -13.92 -12.49
C GLY A 667 10.52 -13.66 -12.89
N ARG A 668 9.75 -14.69 -13.25
CA ARG A 668 8.32 -14.61 -13.59
C ARG A 668 7.67 -16.00 -13.56
N TYR A 669 6.37 -16.04 -13.32
CA TYR A 669 5.55 -17.22 -13.51
C TYR A 669 5.25 -17.47 -15.00
N SER A 670 4.67 -18.63 -15.32
CA SER A 670 4.09 -18.92 -16.63
C SER A 670 2.66 -19.35 -16.48
N GLU A 671 1.85 -19.20 -17.53
CA GLU A 671 0.45 -19.66 -17.53
C GLU A 671 0.32 -21.18 -17.27
N GLU A 672 1.33 -21.97 -17.61
CA GLU A 672 1.35 -23.42 -17.32
C GLU A 672 1.80 -23.74 -15.87
N CYS A 673 2.44 -22.80 -15.16
CA CYS A 673 3.10 -23.07 -13.88
C CYS A 673 3.10 -21.81 -13.01
N HIS A 674 2.09 -21.71 -12.16
CA HIS A 674 1.86 -20.57 -11.27
C HIS A 674 1.06 -21.02 -10.02
N PRO A 675 1.12 -20.26 -8.91
CA PRO A 675 0.21 -20.44 -7.79
C PRO A 675 -1.26 -20.42 -8.20
N ALA A 676 -2.12 -21.21 -7.56
CA ALA A 676 -3.53 -21.33 -7.95
C ALA A 676 -4.29 -19.99 -7.90
N TYR A 677 -3.95 -19.11 -6.94
CA TYR A 677 -4.54 -17.76 -6.82
C TYR A 677 -4.35 -16.85 -8.05
N LEU A 678 -3.37 -17.13 -8.93
CA LEU A 678 -3.13 -16.38 -10.18
C LEU A 678 -3.91 -16.90 -11.39
N SER A 679 -4.60 -18.03 -11.25
CA SER A 679 -5.40 -18.60 -12.33
C SER A 679 -6.56 -17.68 -12.72
N LYS A 680 -7.08 -17.85 -13.95
CA LYS A 680 -8.28 -17.14 -14.43
C LYS A 680 -9.50 -17.46 -13.55
N ASP A 681 -9.63 -18.71 -13.12
CA ASP A 681 -10.72 -19.14 -12.23
C ASP A 681 -10.60 -18.53 -10.84
N ALA A 682 -9.40 -18.50 -10.26
CA ALA A 682 -9.16 -17.80 -9.01
C ALA A 682 -9.52 -16.32 -9.11
N HIS A 683 -9.12 -15.64 -10.19
CA HIS A 683 -9.50 -14.24 -10.40
C HIS A 683 -11.02 -14.06 -10.48
N ARG A 684 -11.74 -14.95 -11.17
CA ARG A 684 -13.22 -14.92 -11.21
C ARG A 684 -13.85 -15.07 -9.83
N ILE A 685 -13.25 -15.85 -8.93
CA ILE A 685 -13.71 -16.06 -7.55
C ILE A 685 -13.37 -14.85 -6.66
N LEU A 686 -12.10 -14.43 -6.66
CA LEU A 686 -11.56 -13.41 -5.77
C LEU A 686 -11.95 -11.98 -6.16
N SER A 687 -12.35 -11.74 -7.41
CA SER A 687 -12.85 -10.42 -7.87
C SER A 687 -14.33 -10.18 -7.55
N GLN A 688 -15.04 -11.18 -7.01
CA GLN A 688 -16.45 -11.00 -6.64
C GLN A 688 -16.58 -10.01 -5.48
N PRO A 689 -17.65 -9.18 -5.46
CA PRO A 689 -17.97 -8.37 -4.28
C PRO A 689 -18.08 -9.23 -3.03
N GLY A 690 -17.42 -8.82 -1.95
CA GLY A 690 -17.43 -9.52 -0.66
C GLY A 690 -16.47 -10.72 -0.55
N ALA A 691 -15.69 -11.05 -1.58
CA ALA A 691 -14.75 -12.19 -1.55
C ALA A 691 -13.71 -12.12 -0.42
N PHE A 692 -13.45 -10.92 0.11
CA PHE A 692 -12.50 -10.69 1.19
C PHE A 692 -13.15 -10.14 2.46
N ASP A 693 -14.47 -10.24 2.63
CA ASP A 693 -15.17 -9.74 3.82
C ASP A 693 -14.71 -10.45 5.10
N GLY A 694 -14.23 -11.69 5.00
CA GLY A 694 -13.62 -12.46 6.09
C GLY A 694 -12.13 -12.19 6.34
N LEU A 695 -11.45 -11.39 5.50
CA LEU A 695 -10.01 -11.15 5.63
C LEU A 695 -9.70 -10.06 6.66
N ARG A 696 -8.83 -10.36 7.63
CA ARG A 696 -8.28 -9.42 8.61
C ARG A 696 -6.76 -9.46 8.55
N VAL A 697 -6.15 -8.33 8.23
CA VAL A 697 -4.69 -8.18 8.18
C VAL A 697 -4.23 -7.45 9.44
N HIS A 698 -3.44 -8.14 10.25
CA HIS A 698 -2.89 -7.67 11.52
C HIS A 698 -1.41 -7.34 11.33
N THR A 699 -1.01 -6.14 11.77
CA THR A 699 0.41 -5.74 11.75
C THR A 699 0.94 -5.81 13.17
N ASP A 700 1.32 -7.01 13.62
CA ASP A 700 1.71 -7.26 15.01
C ASP A 700 2.38 -8.63 15.24
N GLU A 701 2.81 -8.87 16.48
CA GLU A 701 3.28 -10.17 16.96
C GLU A 701 2.11 -11.14 17.21
N PHE A 702 2.35 -12.45 17.04
CA PHE A 702 1.31 -13.47 17.13
C PHE A 702 0.65 -13.49 18.51
N VAL A 703 1.44 -13.43 19.58
CA VAL A 703 0.92 -13.41 20.96
C VAL A 703 -0.02 -12.23 21.19
N GLU A 704 0.31 -11.03 20.67
CA GLU A 704 -0.53 -9.84 20.81
C GLU A 704 -1.87 -9.97 20.06
N VAL A 705 -1.86 -10.57 18.86
CA VAL A 705 -3.09 -10.81 18.08
C VAL A 705 -3.93 -11.89 18.74
N LEU A 706 -3.34 -13.05 19.06
CA LEU A 706 -4.02 -14.20 19.66
C LEU A 706 -4.62 -13.85 21.03
N ALA A 707 -3.98 -12.98 21.81
CA ALA A 707 -4.51 -12.50 23.09
C ALA A 707 -5.84 -11.72 22.94
N ARG A 708 -6.10 -11.15 21.76
CA ARG A 708 -7.30 -10.36 21.44
C ARG A 708 -8.33 -11.14 20.63
N ILE A 709 -7.99 -12.34 20.16
CA ILE A 709 -8.93 -13.25 19.53
C ILE A 709 -9.68 -14.01 20.62
N LYS A 710 -11.00 -14.14 20.47
CA LYS A 710 -11.85 -14.89 21.39
C LYS A 710 -11.32 -16.34 21.51
N PRO A 711 -11.17 -16.87 22.74
CA PRO A 711 -10.78 -18.26 22.96
C PRO A 711 -11.68 -19.25 22.20
N GLU A 712 -11.12 -20.39 21.81
CA GLU A 712 -11.83 -21.48 21.13
C GLU A 712 -12.56 -21.06 19.84
N THR A 713 -11.93 -20.21 19.04
CA THR A 713 -12.48 -19.77 17.74
C THR A 713 -11.64 -20.24 16.56
N VAL A 714 -10.32 -20.17 16.66
CA VAL A 714 -9.39 -20.57 15.60
C VAL A 714 -9.49 -22.07 15.36
N THR A 715 -9.63 -22.50 14.11
CA THR A 715 -9.67 -23.92 13.74
C THR A 715 -8.39 -24.38 13.06
N VAL A 716 -7.74 -23.48 12.33
CA VAL A 716 -6.50 -23.74 11.58
C VAL A 716 -5.51 -22.63 11.87
N ALA A 717 -4.28 -22.98 12.24
CA ALA A 717 -3.17 -22.04 12.35
C ALA A 717 -2.03 -22.46 11.42
N VAL A 718 -1.60 -21.60 10.49
CA VAL A 718 -0.45 -21.83 9.60
C VAL A 718 0.67 -20.88 9.98
N ILE A 719 1.63 -21.40 10.74
CA ILE A 719 2.68 -20.59 11.37
C ILE A 719 4.05 -20.73 10.67
N MET A 720 4.10 -21.48 9.57
CA MET A 720 5.31 -21.70 8.75
C MET A 720 6.53 -22.13 9.59
N ASP A 721 7.73 -21.71 9.20
CA ASP A 721 9.01 -21.98 9.87
C ASP A 721 9.38 -20.98 10.96
N HIS A 722 8.47 -20.07 11.32
CA HIS A 722 8.79 -18.98 12.23
C HIS A 722 9.20 -19.48 13.63
N MET A 723 8.75 -20.66 14.04
CA MET A 723 9.15 -21.26 15.32
C MET A 723 10.66 -21.54 15.39
N ASP A 724 11.33 -21.73 14.26
CA ASP A 724 12.79 -21.88 14.17
C ASP A 724 13.54 -20.60 14.55
N TRP A 725 12.85 -19.45 14.60
CA TRP A 725 13.46 -18.16 14.89
C TRP A 725 13.63 -17.93 16.39
N PHE A 726 12.85 -18.64 17.22
CA PHE A 726 12.92 -18.50 18.66
C PHE A 726 14.20 -19.09 19.25
N ASP A 727 14.63 -18.50 20.36
CA ASP A 727 15.68 -19.05 21.21
C ASP A 727 15.16 -20.32 21.93
N PRO A 728 15.81 -21.48 21.79
CA PRO A 728 15.42 -22.73 22.48
C PRO A 728 15.30 -22.59 24.00
N ASP A 729 16.20 -21.79 24.60
CA ASP A 729 16.27 -21.51 26.03
C ASP A 729 15.29 -20.39 26.45
N GLY A 730 14.73 -19.69 25.47
CA GLY A 730 13.74 -18.65 25.66
C GLY A 730 12.35 -19.16 26.05
N CYS A 731 11.56 -18.28 26.65
CA CYS A 731 10.15 -18.55 26.98
C CYS A 731 9.16 -18.18 25.86
N GLN A 732 9.62 -17.47 24.82
CA GLN A 732 8.77 -16.88 23.78
C GLN A 732 7.99 -17.95 23.00
N ALA A 733 8.65 -19.01 22.54
CA ALA A 733 7.97 -20.13 21.86
C ALA A 733 6.88 -20.78 22.73
N SER A 734 7.16 -21.01 24.03
CA SER A 734 6.16 -21.58 24.94
C SER A 734 4.98 -20.64 25.17
N GLN A 735 5.22 -19.33 25.25
CA GLN A 735 4.16 -18.33 25.39
C GLN A 735 3.27 -18.31 24.15
N GLU A 736 3.87 -18.39 22.96
CA GLU A 736 3.11 -18.41 21.72
C GLU A 736 2.31 -19.69 21.54
N ILE A 737 2.90 -20.86 21.77
CA ILE A 737 2.18 -22.15 21.73
C ILE A 737 0.98 -22.13 22.69
N ARG A 738 1.15 -21.56 23.88
CA ARG A 738 0.05 -21.39 24.85
C ARG A 738 -1.03 -20.44 24.35
N ALA A 739 -0.65 -19.33 23.72
CA ALA A 739 -1.60 -18.40 23.10
C ALA A 739 -2.38 -19.06 21.96
N ILE A 740 -1.71 -19.86 21.12
CA ILE A 740 -2.33 -20.66 20.06
C ILE A 740 -3.31 -21.66 20.67
N ASN A 741 -2.91 -22.42 21.70
CA ASN A 741 -3.82 -23.35 22.38
C ASN A 741 -5.08 -22.61 22.86
N LYS A 742 -4.92 -21.50 23.57
CA LYS A 742 -6.05 -20.73 24.12
C LYS A 742 -7.03 -20.27 23.03
N ALA A 743 -6.52 -19.75 21.92
CA ALA A 743 -7.36 -19.25 20.82
C ALA A 743 -8.01 -20.39 20.00
N MET A 744 -7.41 -21.57 19.97
CA MET A 744 -7.80 -22.69 19.10
C MET A 744 -8.87 -23.59 19.72
N LYS A 745 -9.81 -24.08 18.90
CA LYS A 745 -10.79 -25.11 19.28
C LYS A 745 -10.13 -26.46 19.53
N ILE A 746 -10.71 -27.28 20.40
CA ILE A 746 -10.36 -28.71 20.50
C ILE A 746 -10.55 -29.34 19.11
N GLY A 747 -9.56 -30.12 18.66
CA GLY A 747 -9.51 -30.69 17.31
C GLY A 747 -8.97 -29.74 16.24
N GLY A 748 -8.71 -28.47 16.56
CA GLY A 748 -8.03 -27.52 15.69
C GLY A 748 -6.59 -27.95 15.37
N ARG A 749 -6.06 -27.45 14.25
CA ARG A 749 -4.82 -27.94 13.65
C ARG A 749 -3.83 -26.78 13.45
N VAL A 750 -2.62 -26.94 13.97
CA VAL A 750 -1.49 -26.06 13.67
C VAL A 750 -0.63 -26.75 12.61
N LEU A 751 -0.38 -26.08 11.50
CA LEU A 751 0.59 -26.49 10.49
C LEU A 751 1.86 -25.64 10.64
N LEU A 752 2.98 -26.32 10.83
CA LEU A 752 4.30 -25.70 10.88
C LEU A 752 5.29 -26.47 10.00
N ARG A 753 6.35 -25.78 9.59
CA ARG A 753 7.48 -26.34 8.84
C ARG A 753 8.75 -26.03 9.61
N SER A 754 9.83 -26.76 9.37
CA SER A 754 11.11 -26.46 10.03
C SER A 754 12.27 -26.79 9.11
N ALA A 755 13.36 -26.04 9.26
CA ALA A 755 14.65 -26.40 8.71
C ALA A 755 15.31 -27.57 9.46
N GLY A 756 14.90 -27.81 10.71
CA GLY A 756 15.39 -28.92 11.53
C GLY A 756 14.62 -30.22 11.28
N LEU A 757 15.34 -31.34 11.28
CA LEU A 757 14.77 -32.69 11.20
C LEU A 757 14.04 -33.07 12.50
N LYS A 758 14.53 -32.58 13.65
CA LYS A 758 13.92 -32.78 14.98
C LYS A 758 13.76 -31.44 15.70
N PRO A 759 12.72 -30.65 15.39
CA PRO A 759 12.57 -29.32 15.97
C PRO A 759 12.30 -29.39 17.48
N TRP A 760 13.08 -28.66 18.27
CA TRP A 760 13.04 -28.71 19.74
C TRP A 760 11.69 -28.30 20.34
N TYR A 761 10.94 -27.44 19.64
CA TYR A 761 9.63 -26.95 20.09
C TYR A 761 8.49 -27.95 19.89
N ILE A 762 8.70 -29.07 19.20
CA ILE A 762 7.68 -30.14 19.08
C ILE A 762 7.32 -30.68 20.47
N ALA A 763 8.31 -30.91 21.34
CA ALA A 763 8.07 -31.30 22.72
C ALA A 763 7.26 -30.25 23.49
N LYS A 764 7.44 -28.97 23.18
CA LYS A 764 6.67 -27.87 23.79
C LYS A 764 5.21 -27.86 23.31
N PHE A 765 4.94 -28.22 22.06
CA PHE A 765 3.56 -28.44 21.58
C PHE A 765 2.90 -29.59 22.33
N SER A 766 3.57 -30.74 22.46
CA SER A 766 3.04 -31.88 23.21
C SER A 766 2.74 -31.52 24.66
N ALA A 767 3.68 -30.83 25.33
CA ALA A 767 3.50 -30.33 26.69
C ALA A 767 2.40 -29.26 26.85
N GLN A 768 1.90 -28.69 25.75
CA GLN A 768 0.78 -27.74 25.73
C GLN A 768 -0.51 -28.38 25.20
N GLY A 769 -0.65 -29.71 25.25
CA GLY A 769 -1.90 -30.41 24.95
C GLY A 769 -2.17 -30.60 23.45
N PHE A 770 -1.13 -30.66 22.63
CA PHE A 770 -1.24 -31.00 21.21
C PHE A 770 -0.71 -32.42 20.94
N ARG A 771 -1.44 -33.17 20.10
CA ARG A 771 -0.89 -34.39 19.48
C ARG A 771 -0.19 -34.00 18.19
N VAL A 772 1.06 -34.39 18.03
CA VAL A 772 1.91 -33.93 16.94
C VAL A 772 2.27 -35.08 16.01
N ASN A 773 2.01 -34.90 14.71
CA ASN A 773 2.35 -35.86 13.66
C ASN A 773 3.21 -35.17 12.59
N MET A 774 4.17 -35.91 12.02
CA MET A 774 4.99 -35.46 10.89
C MET A 774 4.47 -36.09 9.59
N TYR A 775 4.26 -35.26 8.57
CA TYR A 775 3.85 -35.64 7.22
C TYR A 775 4.92 -35.17 6.24
N ALA A 776 5.82 -36.09 5.87
CA ALA A 776 7.04 -35.80 5.13
C ALA A 776 7.89 -34.69 5.80
N SER A 777 7.82 -33.44 5.32
CA SER A 777 8.57 -32.29 5.88
C SER A 777 7.69 -31.29 6.66
N THR A 778 6.42 -31.60 6.86
CA THR A 778 5.44 -30.71 7.51
C THR A 778 4.92 -31.33 8.79
N TRP A 779 4.76 -30.53 9.83
CA TRP A 779 4.23 -30.99 11.11
C TRP A 779 2.80 -30.49 11.31
N ILE A 780 1.91 -31.37 11.76
CA ILE A 780 0.55 -31.02 12.16
C ILE A 780 0.39 -31.29 13.65
N CYS A 781 0.19 -30.21 14.41
CA CYS A 781 -0.11 -30.28 15.83
C CYS A 781 -1.63 -30.13 16.02
N LYS A 782 -2.32 -31.22 16.36
CA LYS A 782 -3.77 -31.21 16.62
C LYS A 782 -4.03 -30.96 18.10
N LYS A 783 -4.82 -29.95 18.45
CA LYS A 783 -5.19 -29.66 19.84
C LYS A 783 -6.08 -30.79 20.37
N VAL A 784 -5.65 -31.45 21.45
CA VAL A 784 -6.40 -32.53 22.11
C VAL A 784 -6.85 -32.16 23.52
N SER A 785 -6.13 -31.27 24.21
CA SER A 785 -6.51 -30.76 25.54
C SER A 785 -6.45 -29.23 25.61
N ALA A 786 -7.32 -28.65 26.43
CA ALA A 786 -7.32 -27.22 26.76
C ALA A 786 -6.39 -26.90 27.96
N ASP A 787 -6.10 -27.89 28.80
CA ASP A 787 -5.23 -27.74 29.98
C ASP A 787 -4.00 -28.65 29.85
N PRO A 788 -2.77 -28.09 29.85
CA PRO A 788 -1.54 -28.89 29.77
C PRO A 788 -1.32 -29.82 30.97
N THR A 789 -2.05 -29.64 32.08
CA THR A 789 -1.88 -30.42 33.31
C THR A 789 -2.86 -31.58 33.45
N THR A 790 -3.88 -31.67 32.59
CA THR A 790 -4.72 -32.87 32.52
C THR A 790 -3.96 -33.94 31.75
N SER A 791 -3.39 -34.88 32.49
CA SER A 791 -2.87 -36.13 31.94
C SER A 791 -3.96 -36.81 31.11
N THR A 792 -3.86 -36.76 29.79
CA THR A 792 -4.49 -37.79 28.96
C THR A 792 -3.67 -39.04 29.19
N VAL A 793 -4.11 -39.85 30.14
CA VAL A 793 -3.68 -41.25 30.24
C VAL A 793 -4.28 -41.96 29.04
N ASP A 794 -3.61 -41.85 27.90
CA ASP A 794 -3.59 -42.93 26.92
C ASP A 794 -2.25 -43.62 27.15
N SER A 795 -2.29 -44.68 27.96
CA SER A 795 -1.25 -45.70 28.00
C SER A 795 -1.17 -46.32 26.60
N ASP A 796 -0.29 -45.79 25.77
CA ASP A 796 0.44 -46.49 24.68
C ASP A 796 1.20 -45.41 23.87
N SER A 797 2.33 -44.95 24.41
CA SER A 797 3.26 -44.11 23.66
C SER A 797 4.71 -44.31 24.10
N GLU A 798 5.38 -45.28 23.49
CA GLU A 798 6.78 -45.12 23.11
C GLU A 798 6.85 -45.41 21.62
N ASP A 799 6.58 -44.38 20.80
CA ASP A 799 7.30 -44.08 19.57
C ASP A 799 6.53 -43.00 18.78
N ALA A 800 7.24 -41.96 18.36
CA ALA A 800 6.76 -41.06 17.33
C ALA A 800 6.77 -41.84 16.00
N GLU A 801 5.67 -42.51 15.66
CA GLU A 801 5.53 -43.20 14.39
C GLU A 801 5.59 -42.18 13.24
N VAL A 802 6.65 -42.32 12.43
CA VAL A 802 6.69 -41.79 11.07
C VAL A 802 5.69 -42.62 10.26
N VAL A 803 4.49 -42.07 10.02
CA VAL A 803 3.49 -42.72 9.17
C VAL A 803 3.95 -42.58 7.71
N ASP A 804 4.68 -43.59 7.24
CA ASP A 804 5.21 -43.70 5.88
C ASP A 804 4.24 -44.53 5.02
N ASP A 805 2.94 -44.21 5.03
CA ASP A 805 1.96 -44.87 4.15
C ASP A 805 0.75 -43.96 3.90
N LEU A 806 0.81 -43.19 2.82
CA LEU A 806 -0.33 -42.81 2.01
C LEU A 806 0.09 -43.04 0.55
N GLU A 807 -0.48 -44.08 -0.03
CA GLU A 807 -0.19 -44.58 -1.38
C GLU A 807 -0.05 -43.45 -2.42
N LEU A 808 1.09 -43.50 -3.13
CA LEU A 808 1.55 -42.62 -4.20
C LEU A 808 0.68 -42.66 -5.46
#